data_AF-A0A846J9J6-F1
#
_entry.id   AF-A0A846J9J6-F1
#
_cell.length_a   1.000
_cell.length_b   1.000
_cell.length_c   1.000
_cell.angle_alpha   90.00
_cell.angle_beta   90.00
_cell.angle_gamma   90.00
#
_symmetry.space_group_name_H-M   'P 1'
#
loop_
_entity.id
_entity.type
_entity.pdbx_description
1 polymer ?
#
loop_
_entity_poly.entity_id
_entity_poly.type
_entity_poly.pdbx_seq_one_letter_code
_entity_poly.pdbx_strand_id
1 'polypeptide(L)'
;MLSTFLYNGKIIFIVALIFIFFNEINKKIVWKIKWNLENALKKIEMLNNIYIKSVIKFIISYSIITYLVSLQEKYKFININLDQNTSTLAISVLTMYGIFYAFIQFLIGYTLQNDKDKCWGISKTKFLVEHNIEFKFFNSILFKLLLIISSIVPFLKIDTVKFISTYKNFIDNLWVVSVFSVYLLYVLLFIKSLIIMSQLFGREEKGENFLEYDIKNKIKKEYNMHFIEGYKHRDDTFTERLFGRIKNLNEIEKFEMLREIIFYVMNDYESTQLDCFKKIKDDKKIMKGKKLKAKYMNESKKMKSYICCIFENLWDHIQKEKNNINFKDILNIYELKYKILFNEIQIYCLNDAKKVIEQIYSTNKYINNISENLSCFQIPEIIWNKVSNYKELIELNSSISKMFLREKYLDINEGLDNNRWLEEYEEYVELILEKYKEFYNTEEKESLKNIFGIYTWNSSGEKIGNETQNIIFQYIINLKYDSHNKEYVRFLLKELDYKYTIIFIFHMMLYSDNSSKLEWKKDIVSLKTISSNIYSYVDGDLQSNSEVICELIEKNTKGHTGKVNLIKWIIKNIDSGITEDIINKCNESEYITYAGFLKFKYIFLENDNYYFPFMFDNINLNNFKQDKKGDWRLNFFKEILKTPKLLKEEFFDYHQCRFCGQFLNEDLPEYIYEIDDFRVFYINLYFKIDEEQFIHMIEEDRLLVQSICEFLILKIDEEEYSYLVSNDEIAKIFSKAIRNILDNKNSKLENYIDDLIDRANECSSRQIYINKKDRIIRKIGNLIITK
;
A
#
# COMPACT_ATOMS: atom_id res chain seq x y z
N MET A 1 -16.69 -74.06 42.44
CA MET A 1 -15.51 -73.53 41.72
C MET A 1 -15.90 -72.80 40.44
N LEU A 2 -16.56 -73.42 39.46
CA LEU A 2 -17.01 -72.74 38.23
C LEU A 2 -18.06 -71.63 38.48
N SER A 3 -18.97 -71.82 39.45
CA SER A 3 -19.96 -70.80 39.85
C SER A 3 -19.33 -69.60 40.55
N THR A 4 -18.32 -69.82 41.39
CA THR A 4 -17.54 -68.77 42.07
C THR A 4 -16.66 -67.99 41.10
N PHE A 5 -16.10 -68.68 40.09
CA PHE A 5 -15.33 -68.06 38.99
C PHE A 5 -16.23 -67.25 38.04
N LEU A 6 -17.44 -67.74 37.73
CA LEU A 6 -18.43 -66.99 36.95
C LEU A 6 -19.06 -65.83 37.72
N TYR A 7 -19.18 -65.92 39.05
CA TYR A 7 -19.71 -64.83 39.89
C TYR A 7 -18.66 -63.73 40.13
N ASN A 8 -17.41 -64.11 40.42
CA ASN A 8 -16.28 -63.16 40.53
C ASN A 8 -15.90 -62.57 39.16
N GLY A 9 -15.99 -63.36 38.08
CA GLY A 9 -15.86 -62.88 36.70
C GLY A 9 -16.96 -61.88 36.33
N LYS A 10 -18.21 -62.11 36.74
CA LYS A 10 -19.30 -61.13 36.59
C LYS A 10 -19.09 -59.87 37.42
N ILE A 11 -18.54 -59.96 38.64
CA ILE A 11 -18.25 -58.77 39.46
C ILE A 11 -17.07 -57.99 38.90
N ILE A 12 -15.99 -58.64 38.47
CA ILE A 12 -14.87 -57.98 37.80
C ILE A 12 -15.32 -57.39 36.46
N PHE A 13 -16.19 -58.08 35.72
CA PHE A 13 -16.81 -57.57 34.50
C PHE A 13 -17.82 -56.46 34.77
N ILE A 14 -18.50 -56.44 35.92
CA ILE A 14 -19.39 -55.35 36.36
C ILE A 14 -18.60 -54.17 36.90
N VAL A 15 -17.46 -54.36 37.56
CA VAL A 15 -16.57 -53.28 38.01
C VAL A 15 -15.82 -52.72 36.81
N ALA A 16 -15.34 -53.57 35.89
CA ALA A 16 -14.77 -53.17 34.62
C ALA A 16 -15.83 -52.54 33.71
N LEU A 17 -17.08 -53.04 33.68
CA LEU A 17 -18.20 -52.37 33.03
C LEU A 17 -18.52 -51.08 33.75
N ILE A 18 -18.57 -50.97 35.07
CA ILE A 18 -18.83 -49.68 35.74
C ILE A 18 -17.69 -48.71 35.43
N PHE A 19 -16.44 -49.17 35.37
CA PHE A 19 -15.28 -48.36 35.02
C PHE A 19 -15.30 -47.96 33.53
N ILE A 20 -15.57 -48.88 32.60
CA ILE A 20 -15.70 -48.67 31.15
C ILE A 20 -16.97 -47.88 30.82
N PHE A 21 -18.08 -48.14 31.49
CA PHE A 21 -19.37 -47.47 31.38
C PHE A 21 -19.24 -46.06 31.95
N PHE A 22 -18.56 -45.82 33.08
CA PHE A 22 -18.18 -44.47 33.51
C PHE A 22 -17.22 -43.79 32.52
N ASN A 23 -16.28 -44.52 31.90
CA ASN A 23 -15.30 -43.95 30.96
C ASN A 23 -15.88 -43.62 29.56
N GLU A 24 -16.84 -44.40 29.07
CA GLU A 24 -17.54 -44.19 27.77
C GLU A 24 -18.74 -43.24 27.90
N ILE A 25 -19.50 -43.31 29.00
CA ILE A 25 -20.52 -42.30 29.35
C ILE A 25 -19.85 -40.95 29.65
N ASN A 26 -18.59 -40.94 30.06
CA ASN A 26 -17.78 -39.73 30.25
C ASN A 26 -17.49 -38.91 28.99
N LYS A 27 -17.87 -39.33 27.77
CA LYS A 27 -17.72 -38.48 26.58
C LYS A 27 -19.03 -37.84 26.14
N LYS A 28 -20.09 -38.62 25.94
CA LYS A 28 -21.40 -38.09 25.47
C LYS A 28 -22.26 -37.54 26.59
N ILE A 29 -22.33 -38.23 27.73
CA ILE A 29 -23.15 -37.83 28.86
C ILE A 29 -22.41 -36.79 29.70
N VAL A 30 -21.09 -36.83 29.87
CA VAL A 30 -20.37 -35.65 30.40
C VAL A 30 -20.48 -34.47 29.47
N TRP A 31 -20.47 -34.57 28.14
CA TRP A 31 -20.70 -33.37 27.32
C TRP A 31 -22.12 -32.82 27.52
N LYS A 32 -23.14 -33.68 27.62
CA LYS A 32 -24.55 -33.27 27.83
C LYS A 32 -24.84 -32.83 29.27
N ILE A 33 -24.25 -33.47 30.27
CA ILE A 33 -24.29 -33.14 31.70
C ILE A 33 -23.39 -31.93 31.98
N LYS A 34 -22.24 -31.78 31.34
CA LYS A 34 -21.39 -30.57 31.40
C LYS A 34 -22.07 -29.42 30.71
N TRP A 35 -22.74 -29.61 29.57
CA TRP A 35 -23.50 -28.56 28.92
C TRP A 35 -24.76 -28.17 29.73
N ASN A 36 -25.49 -29.16 30.26
CA ASN A 36 -26.64 -28.91 31.14
C ASN A 36 -26.23 -28.38 32.53
N LEU A 37 -25.10 -28.82 33.10
CA LEU A 37 -24.53 -28.28 34.34
C LEU A 37 -23.90 -26.93 34.08
N GLU A 38 -23.18 -26.67 33.00
CA GLU A 38 -22.65 -25.33 32.68
C GLU A 38 -23.80 -24.34 32.45
N ASN A 39 -24.90 -24.77 31.81
CA ASN A 39 -26.10 -23.95 31.66
C ASN A 39 -26.91 -23.80 32.96
N ALA A 40 -26.94 -24.81 33.84
CA ALA A 40 -27.58 -24.74 35.17
C ALA A 40 -26.71 -23.98 36.20
N LEU A 41 -25.38 -24.12 36.15
CA LEU A 41 -24.38 -23.44 36.98
C LEU A 41 -24.23 -21.98 36.58
N LYS A 42 -24.37 -21.63 35.28
CA LYS A 42 -24.46 -20.24 34.82
C LYS A 42 -25.68 -19.50 35.39
N LYS A 43 -26.74 -20.21 35.79
CA LYS A 43 -27.94 -19.63 36.41
C LYS A 43 -27.82 -19.43 37.93
N ILE A 44 -26.82 -20.03 38.58
CA ILE A 44 -26.64 -19.98 40.03
C ILE A 44 -25.29 -19.34 40.32
N GLU A 45 -25.27 -18.00 40.41
CA GLU A 45 -24.08 -17.18 40.65
C GLU A 45 -23.24 -17.65 41.86
N MET A 46 -23.89 -18.21 42.89
CA MET A 46 -23.22 -18.75 44.08
C MET A 46 -22.30 -19.95 43.82
N LEU A 47 -22.54 -20.77 42.79
CA LEU A 47 -21.73 -21.96 42.49
C LEU A 47 -20.44 -21.65 41.72
N ASN A 48 -20.20 -20.40 41.33
CA ASN A 48 -18.91 -19.99 40.77
C ASN A 48 -17.82 -19.77 41.82
N ASN A 49 -18.16 -19.81 43.10
CA ASN A 49 -17.19 -19.80 44.17
C ASN A 49 -16.35 -21.09 44.15
N ILE A 50 -15.03 -20.94 44.00
CA ILE A 50 -14.04 -22.02 43.95
C ILE A 50 -14.18 -22.96 45.17
N TYR A 51 -14.55 -22.40 46.33
CA TYR A 51 -14.72 -23.14 47.57
C TYR A 51 -15.88 -24.15 47.50
N ILE A 52 -17.04 -23.75 47.01
CA ILE A 52 -18.24 -24.60 46.95
C ILE A 52 -18.04 -25.74 45.94
N LYS A 53 -17.41 -25.46 44.79
CA LYS A 53 -17.02 -26.50 43.81
C LYS A 53 -16.07 -27.53 44.42
N SER A 54 -15.15 -27.11 45.31
CA SER A 54 -14.23 -28.00 46.01
C SER A 54 -14.96 -28.91 47.01
N VAL A 55 -15.88 -28.35 47.80
CA VAL A 55 -16.68 -29.09 48.79
C VAL A 55 -17.56 -30.16 48.13
N ILE A 56 -18.24 -29.83 47.04
CA ILE A 56 -19.08 -30.81 46.30
C ILE A 56 -18.23 -31.97 45.77
N LYS A 57 -17.05 -31.69 45.20
CA LYS A 57 -16.12 -32.72 44.73
C LYS A 57 -15.65 -33.62 45.87
N PHE A 58 -15.39 -33.05 47.04
CA PHE A 58 -14.97 -33.79 48.23
C PHE A 58 -16.08 -34.74 48.70
N ILE A 59 -17.32 -34.28 48.81
CA ILE A 59 -18.48 -35.09 49.23
C ILE A 59 -18.71 -36.27 48.29
N ILE A 60 -18.67 -36.04 46.97
CA ILE A 60 -18.84 -37.10 45.96
C ILE A 60 -17.72 -38.13 46.09
N SER A 61 -16.47 -37.69 46.24
CA SER A 61 -15.31 -38.57 46.37
C SER A 61 -15.37 -39.43 47.63
N TYR A 62 -15.76 -38.83 48.76
CA TYR A 62 -15.91 -39.53 50.04
C TYR A 62 -17.04 -40.58 49.99
N SER A 63 -18.15 -40.25 49.33
CA SER A 63 -19.29 -41.17 49.15
C SER A 63 -18.90 -42.42 48.35
N ILE A 64 -18.09 -42.26 47.30
CA ILE A 64 -17.61 -43.37 46.47
C ILE A 64 -16.68 -44.30 47.26
N ILE A 65 -15.72 -43.74 48.02
CA ILE A 65 -14.82 -44.55 48.86
C ILE A 65 -15.62 -45.33 49.90
N THR A 66 -16.54 -44.66 50.60
CA THR A 66 -17.36 -45.30 51.63
C THR A 66 -18.19 -46.45 51.05
N TYR A 67 -18.76 -46.25 49.85
CA TYR A 67 -19.49 -47.29 49.14
C TYR A 67 -18.60 -48.50 48.80
N LEU A 68 -17.38 -48.27 48.29
CA LEU A 68 -16.43 -49.34 48.00
C LEU A 68 -16.00 -50.12 49.26
N VAL A 69 -15.83 -49.43 50.38
CA VAL A 69 -15.53 -50.07 51.68
C VAL A 69 -16.70 -50.93 52.15
N SER A 70 -17.94 -50.44 52.05
CA SER A 70 -19.13 -51.23 52.38
C SER A 70 -19.30 -52.45 51.48
N LEU A 71 -18.97 -52.35 50.19
CA LEU A 71 -18.94 -53.51 49.29
C LEU A 71 -17.86 -54.52 49.69
N GLN A 72 -16.68 -54.03 50.08
CA GLN A 72 -15.58 -54.89 50.51
C GLN A 72 -15.90 -55.61 51.82
N GLU A 73 -16.50 -54.91 52.77
CA GLU A 73 -16.93 -55.48 54.04
C GLU A 73 -17.99 -56.58 53.85
N LYS A 74 -18.96 -56.35 52.95
CA LYS A 74 -20.07 -57.27 52.73
C LYS A 74 -19.73 -58.47 51.84
N TYR A 75 -18.90 -58.28 50.81
CA TYR A 75 -18.68 -59.30 49.78
C TYR A 75 -17.24 -59.81 49.69
N LYS A 76 -16.27 -59.20 50.39
CA LYS A 76 -14.83 -59.52 50.35
C LYS A 76 -14.33 -59.78 48.92
N PHE A 77 -14.70 -58.89 48.00
CA PHE A 77 -14.44 -59.07 46.58
C PHE A 77 -12.94 -58.90 46.23
N ILE A 78 -12.18 -58.19 47.07
CA ILE A 78 -10.72 -58.14 47.05
C ILE A 78 -10.18 -59.10 48.12
N ASN A 79 -9.39 -60.08 47.71
CA ASN A 79 -8.75 -61.03 48.63
C ASN A 79 -7.27 -60.67 48.81
N ILE A 80 -6.95 -59.90 49.85
CA ILE A 80 -5.59 -59.67 50.32
C ILE A 80 -5.47 -60.34 51.68
N ASN A 81 -4.52 -61.25 51.83
CA ASN A 81 -4.29 -61.91 53.11
C ASN A 81 -3.60 -60.92 54.06
N LEU A 82 -4.34 -60.39 55.03
CA LEU A 82 -3.87 -59.35 55.97
C LEU A 82 -2.85 -59.87 56.97
N ASP A 83 -2.75 -61.18 57.14
CA ASP A 83 -1.90 -61.82 58.15
C ASP A 83 -0.44 -61.99 57.71
N GLN A 84 -0.10 -61.70 56.45
CA GLN A 84 1.26 -61.83 55.91
C GLN A 84 1.65 -60.70 54.94
N ASN A 85 2.82 -60.09 55.17
CA ASN A 85 3.52 -59.20 54.22
C ASN A 85 2.78 -57.92 53.77
N THR A 86 1.91 -57.35 54.60
CA THR A 86 1.19 -56.08 54.33
C THR A 86 2.14 -54.88 54.15
N SER A 87 3.23 -54.82 54.91
CA SER A 87 4.28 -53.81 54.78
C SER A 87 5.05 -53.94 53.45
N THR A 88 5.39 -55.17 53.05
CA THR A 88 6.06 -55.45 51.77
C THR A 88 5.20 -55.04 50.58
N LEU A 89 3.89 -55.28 50.64
CA LEU A 89 2.94 -54.86 49.59
C LEU A 89 2.87 -53.33 49.48
N ALA A 90 2.77 -52.62 50.61
CA ALA A 90 2.75 -51.16 50.63
C ALA A 90 4.06 -50.55 50.09
N ILE A 91 5.22 -51.08 50.50
CA ILE A 91 6.53 -50.66 49.99
C ILE A 91 6.63 -50.90 48.48
N SER A 92 6.15 -52.05 47.99
CA SER A 92 6.18 -52.39 46.57
C SER A 92 5.33 -51.44 45.73
N VAL A 93 4.11 -51.13 46.19
CA VAL A 93 3.23 -50.15 45.53
C VAL A 93 3.88 -48.76 45.51
N LEU A 94 4.42 -48.29 46.64
CA LEU A 94 5.12 -47.00 46.71
C LEU A 94 6.34 -46.94 45.78
N THR A 95 7.10 -48.02 45.71
CA THR A 95 8.29 -48.11 44.84
C THR A 95 7.91 -48.04 43.37
N MET A 96 6.86 -48.77 42.94
CA MET A 96 6.34 -48.69 41.57
C MET A 96 5.95 -47.26 41.20
N TYR A 97 5.30 -46.54 42.10
CA TYR A 97 4.92 -45.14 41.89
C TYR A 97 6.11 -44.18 41.89
N GLY A 98 7.10 -44.38 42.76
CA GLY A 98 8.31 -43.58 42.80
C GLY A 98 9.10 -43.69 41.49
N ILE A 99 9.25 -44.91 40.97
CA ILE A 99 9.89 -45.16 39.66
C ILE A 99 9.11 -44.48 38.53
N PHE A 100 7.78 -44.63 38.52
CA PHE A 100 6.93 -43.98 37.51
C PHE A 100 7.04 -42.45 37.55
N TYR A 101 7.04 -41.85 38.75
CA TYR A 101 7.19 -40.41 38.92
C TYR A 101 8.55 -39.92 38.40
N ALA A 102 9.64 -40.61 38.79
CA ALA A 102 10.98 -40.28 38.32
C ALA A 102 11.09 -40.39 36.78
N PHE A 103 10.45 -41.41 36.19
CA PHE A 103 10.42 -41.59 34.74
C PHE A 103 9.67 -40.46 34.02
N ILE A 104 8.49 -40.05 34.51
CA ILE A 104 7.73 -38.93 33.92
C ILE A 104 8.48 -37.61 34.08
N GLN A 105 9.11 -37.38 35.24
CA GLN A 105 9.93 -36.20 35.47
C GLN A 105 11.14 -36.14 34.53
N PHE A 106 11.81 -37.28 34.31
CA PHE A 106 12.89 -37.41 33.34
C PHE A 106 12.39 -37.15 31.91
N LEU A 107 11.27 -37.75 31.51
CA LEU A 107 10.69 -37.57 30.18
C LEU A 107 10.40 -36.10 29.89
N ILE A 108 9.71 -35.41 30.82
CA ILE A 108 9.41 -33.98 30.68
C ILE A 108 10.70 -33.13 30.65
N GLY A 109 11.66 -33.45 31.52
CA GLY A 109 12.94 -32.73 31.57
C GLY A 109 13.76 -32.87 30.29
N TYR A 110 13.82 -34.09 29.74
CA TYR A 110 14.49 -34.40 28.48
C TYR A 110 13.84 -33.70 27.29
N THR A 111 12.51 -33.71 27.21
CA THR A 111 11.80 -33.09 26.08
C THR A 111 11.81 -31.56 26.13
N LEU A 112 11.88 -30.94 27.31
CA LEU A 112 12.02 -29.48 27.44
C LEU A 112 13.34 -28.94 26.84
N GLN A 113 14.37 -29.78 26.78
CA GLN A 113 15.67 -29.44 26.17
C GLN A 113 15.67 -29.57 24.64
N ASN A 114 14.66 -30.23 24.06
CA ASN A 114 14.55 -30.40 22.61
C ASN A 114 13.63 -29.33 22.01
N ASP A 115 14.17 -28.45 21.17
CA ASP A 115 13.38 -27.40 20.54
C ASP A 115 12.31 -27.93 19.56
N LYS A 116 12.50 -29.14 19.01
CA LYS A 116 11.48 -29.80 18.16
C LYS A 116 10.23 -30.23 18.93
N ASP A 117 10.32 -30.38 20.26
CA ASP A 117 9.18 -30.70 21.11
C ASP A 117 8.35 -29.44 21.45
N LYS A 118 8.77 -28.24 21.07
CA LYS A 118 8.06 -27.00 21.41
C LYS A 118 7.17 -26.54 20.26
N CYS A 119 6.01 -25.98 20.60
CA CYS A 119 5.13 -25.24 19.70
C CYS A 119 4.63 -24.00 20.45
N TRP A 120 4.97 -22.81 19.97
CA TRP A 120 4.67 -21.53 20.63
C TRP A 120 5.09 -21.52 22.11
N GLY A 121 6.27 -22.08 22.38
CA GLY A 121 6.86 -22.20 23.72
C GLY A 121 6.22 -23.23 24.65
N ILE A 122 5.20 -23.99 24.20
CA ILE A 122 4.63 -25.12 24.96
C ILE A 122 5.25 -26.43 24.47
N SER A 123 5.75 -27.24 25.40
CA SER A 123 6.19 -28.61 25.12
C SER A 123 5.00 -29.51 24.75
N LYS A 124 5.08 -30.12 23.56
CA LYS A 124 4.17 -31.12 23.00
C LYS A 124 4.01 -32.30 23.98
N THR A 125 5.13 -32.81 24.50
CA THR A 125 5.14 -33.90 25.47
C THR A 125 4.49 -33.51 26.81
N LYS A 126 4.82 -32.35 27.36
CA LYS A 126 4.17 -31.83 28.59
C LYS A 126 2.67 -31.67 28.39
N PHE A 127 2.25 -31.13 27.25
CA PHE A 127 0.84 -30.95 26.93
C PHE A 127 0.08 -32.28 26.91
N LEU A 128 0.63 -33.34 26.30
CA LEU A 128 0.03 -34.68 26.30
C LEU A 128 -0.13 -35.23 27.72
N VAL A 129 0.91 -35.13 28.55
CA VAL A 129 0.88 -35.64 29.92
C VAL A 129 -0.17 -34.90 30.75
N GLU A 130 -0.20 -33.58 30.69
CA GLU A 130 -1.11 -32.76 31.52
C GLU A 130 -2.58 -32.81 31.11
N HIS A 131 -2.90 -33.10 29.84
CA HIS A 131 -4.30 -33.12 29.36
C HIS A 131 -5.01 -34.47 29.55
N ASN A 132 -4.28 -35.54 29.90
CA ASN A 132 -4.86 -36.84 30.17
C ASN A 132 -5.50 -36.90 31.57
N ILE A 133 -6.69 -37.51 31.64
CA ILE A 133 -7.51 -37.55 32.87
C ILE A 133 -6.81 -38.37 33.97
N GLU A 134 -6.10 -39.43 33.58
CA GLU A 134 -5.37 -40.32 34.46
C GLU A 134 -4.27 -39.57 35.23
N PHE A 135 -3.51 -38.72 34.53
CA PHE A 135 -2.49 -37.84 35.13
C PHE A 135 -3.10 -36.71 35.98
N LYS A 136 -4.27 -36.18 35.60
CA LYS A 136 -5.01 -35.22 36.45
C LYS A 136 -5.51 -35.86 37.74
N PHE A 137 -5.93 -37.12 37.69
CA PHE A 137 -6.38 -37.86 38.86
C PHE A 137 -5.22 -38.20 39.80
N PHE A 138 -4.03 -38.50 39.25
CA PHE A 138 -2.80 -38.67 40.01
C PHE A 138 -2.44 -37.42 40.84
N ASN A 139 -2.65 -36.22 40.29
CA ASN A 139 -2.44 -34.96 41.03
C ASN A 139 -3.59 -34.59 41.99
N SER A 140 -4.64 -35.40 42.08
CA SER A 140 -5.80 -35.11 42.93
C SER A 140 -5.51 -35.31 44.42
N ILE A 141 -6.22 -34.55 45.26
CA ILE A 141 -6.17 -34.70 46.72
C ILE A 141 -6.64 -36.10 47.14
N LEU A 142 -7.62 -36.66 46.44
CA LEU A 142 -8.17 -37.99 46.71
C LEU A 142 -7.11 -39.09 46.56
N PHE A 143 -6.35 -39.05 45.47
CA PHE A 143 -5.26 -40.01 45.24
C PHE A 143 -4.19 -39.90 46.34
N LYS A 144 -3.79 -38.67 46.70
CA LYS A 144 -2.83 -38.42 47.79
C LYS A 144 -3.33 -39.01 49.12
N LEU A 145 -4.62 -38.84 49.44
CA LEU A 145 -5.22 -39.42 50.64
C LEU A 145 -5.22 -40.95 50.62
N LEU A 146 -5.64 -41.57 49.51
CA LEU A 146 -5.62 -43.03 49.36
C LEU A 146 -4.20 -43.59 49.45
N LEU A 147 -3.21 -42.89 48.88
CA LEU A 147 -1.81 -43.27 48.95
C LEU A 147 -1.27 -43.17 50.39
N ILE A 148 -1.59 -42.09 51.11
CA ILE A 148 -1.24 -41.91 52.52
C ILE A 148 -1.84 -43.02 53.37
N ILE A 149 -3.14 -43.31 53.22
CA ILE A 149 -3.83 -44.39 53.95
C ILE A 149 -3.18 -45.75 53.66
N SER A 150 -2.91 -46.04 52.38
CA SER A 150 -2.25 -47.28 51.94
C SER A 150 -0.85 -47.44 52.56
N SER A 151 -0.16 -46.32 52.78
CA SER A 151 1.22 -46.29 53.27
C SER A 151 1.33 -46.37 54.79
N ILE A 152 0.43 -45.69 55.53
CA ILE A 152 0.55 -45.54 56.98
C ILE A 152 -0.06 -46.73 57.73
N VAL A 153 -1.24 -47.21 57.28
CA VAL A 153 -2.01 -48.23 58.01
C VAL A 153 -1.21 -49.52 58.31
N PRO A 154 -0.37 -50.07 57.40
CA PRO A 154 0.43 -51.27 57.68
C PRO A 154 1.42 -51.13 58.84
N PHE A 155 1.81 -49.90 59.20
CA PHE A 155 2.76 -49.62 60.27
C PHE A 155 2.07 -49.20 61.58
N LEU A 156 0.74 -49.02 61.56
CA LEU A 156 -0.03 -48.70 62.76
C LEU A 156 -0.39 -49.99 63.51
N LYS A 157 -0.02 -50.06 64.79
CA LYS A 157 -0.50 -51.11 65.71
C LYS A 157 -1.95 -50.80 66.14
N ILE A 158 -2.90 -50.98 65.22
CA ILE A 158 -4.33 -50.65 65.41
C ILE A 158 -4.93 -51.28 66.68
N ASP A 159 -4.44 -52.46 67.07
CA ASP A 159 -4.89 -53.19 68.27
C ASP A 159 -4.48 -52.54 69.60
N THR A 160 -3.54 -51.59 69.59
CA THR A 160 -3.02 -50.95 70.82
C THR A 160 -3.80 -49.71 71.26
N VAL A 161 -4.64 -49.13 70.38
CA VAL A 161 -5.42 -47.92 70.67
C VAL A 161 -6.91 -48.27 70.79
N LYS A 162 -7.44 -48.30 72.02
CA LYS A 162 -8.84 -48.70 72.35
C LYS A 162 -9.94 -48.06 71.48
N PHE A 163 -9.74 -46.83 71.04
CA PHE A 163 -10.71 -46.12 70.19
C PHE A 163 -10.69 -46.63 68.74
N ILE A 164 -9.52 -46.97 68.21
CA ILE A 164 -9.30 -47.37 66.82
C ILE A 164 -9.62 -48.87 66.64
N SER A 165 -9.36 -49.69 67.65
CA SER A 165 -9.66 -51.14 67.64
C SER A 165 -11.15 -51.44 67.41
N THR A 166 -12.06 -50.55 67.83
CA THR A 166 -13.52 -50.69 67.62
C THR A 166 -13.89 -50.64 66.13
N TYR A 167 -13.08 -49.96 65.32
CA TYR A 167 -13.30 -49.79 63.87
C TYR A 167 -12.32 -50.63 63.04
N LYS A 168 -11.66 -51.63 63.63
CA LYS A 168 -10.62 -52.44 62.97
C LYS A 168 -11.09 -53.00 61.62
N ASN A 169 -12.26 -53.64 61.57
CA ASN A 169 -12.80 -54.18 60.32
C ASN A 169 -12.99 -53.12 59.24
N PHE A 170 -13.47 -51.93 59.61
CA PHE A 170 -13.65 -50.83 58.67
C PHE A 170 -12.30 -50.30 58.16
N ILE A 171 -11.31 -50.16 59.04
CA ILE A 171 -9.97 -49.67 58.69
C ILE A 171 -9.23 -50.68 57.80
N ASP A 172 -9.34 -51.97 58.10
CA ASP A 172 -8.74 -53.04 57.30
C ASP A 172 -9.37 -53.07 55.89
N ASN A 173 -10.70 -52.97 55.80
CA ASN A 173 -11.39 -52.91 54.51
C ASN A 173 -11.08 -51.61 53.75
N LEU A 174 -10.95 -50.48 54.44
CA LEU A 174 -10.53 -49.20 53.87
C LEU A 174 -9.11 -49.28 53.32
N TRP A 175 -8.19 -49.94 54.02
CA TRP A 175 -6.83 -50.16 53.55
C TRP A 175 -6.79 -51.06 52.32
N VAL A 176 -7.51 -52.18 52.34
CA VAL A 176 -7.62 -53.10 51.18
C VAL A 176 -8.17 -52.37 49.94
N VAL A 177 -9.25 -51.59 50.11
CA VAL A 177 -9.82 -50.77 49.03
C VAL A 177 -8.84 -49.71 48.55
N SER A 178 -8.08 -49.09 49.45
CA SER A 178 -7.11 -48.05 49.12
C SER A 178 -5.94 -48.61 48.31
N VAL A 179 -5.32 -49.72 48.76
CA VAL A 179 -4.22 -50.39 48.06
C VAL A 179 -4.67 -50.88 46.69
N PHE A 180 -5.85 -51.49 46.59
CA PHE A 180 -6.41 -51.95 45.32
C PHE A 180 -6.70 -50.78 44.37
N SER A 181 -7.30 -49.71 44.86
CA SER A 181 -7.60 -48.52 44.05
C SER A 181 -6.33 -47.86 43.53
N VAL A 182 -5.31 -47.73 44.39
CA VAL A 182 -3.99 -47.23 44.03
C VAL A 182 -3.35 -48.16 42.98
N TYR A 183 -3.29 -49.47 43.21
CA TYR A 183 -2.73 -50.41 42.21
C TYR A 183 -3.47 -50.36 40.86
N LEU A 184 -4.80 -50.33 40.85
CA LEU A 184 -5.60 -50.23 39.63
C LEU A 184 -5.29 -48.93 38.85
N LEU A 185 -5.15 -47.81 39.56
CA LEU A 185 -4.77 -46.53 38.96
C LEU A 185 -3.35 -46.57 38.38
N TYR A 186 -2.41 -47.29 39.02
CA TYR A 186 -1.07 -47.50 38.49
C TYR A 186 -1.12 -48.25 37.15
N VAL A 187 -1.87 -49.35 37.09
CA VAL A 187 -2.03 -50.14 35.85
C VAL A 187 -2.61 -49.28 34.73
N LEU A 188 -3.62 -48.45 35.02
CA LEU A 188 -4.20 -47.53 34.06
C LEU A 188 -3.21 -46.46 33.58
N LEU A 189 -2.45 -45.86 34.49
CA LEU A 189 -1.39 -44.90 34.17
C LEU A 189 -0.30 -45.54 33.31
N PHE A 190 0.09 -46.78 33.62
CA PHE A 190 1.09 -47.52 32.87
C PHE A 190 0.60 -47.82 31.44
N ILE A 191 -0.60 -48.38 31.27
CA ILE A 191 -1.22 -48.62 29.96
C ILE A 191 -1.30 -47.31 29.18
N LYS A 192 -1.74 -46.23 29.82
CA LYS A 192 -1.87 -44.93 29.17
C LYS A 192 -0.51 -44.35 28.76
N SER A 193 0.51 -44.53 29.59
CA SER A 193 1.88 -44.10 29.28
C SER A 193 2.46 -44.90 28.11
N LEU A 194 2.16 -46.20 28.00
CA LEU A 194 2.52 -47.00 26.82
C LEU A 194 1.84 -46.48 25.55
N ILE A 195 0.57 -46.08 25.63
CA ILE A 195 -0.15 -45.47 24.49
C ILE A 195 0.46 -44.11 24.13
N ILE A 196 0.82 -43.27 25.11
CA ILE A 196 1.47 -41.98 24.85
C ILE A 196 2.85 -42.19 24.24
N MET A 197 3.64 -43.15 24.75
CA MET A 197 4.95 -43.50 24.20
C MET A 197 4.84 -44.04 22.78
N SER A 198 3.87 -44.94 22.49
CA SER A 198 3.67 -45.42 21.12
C SER A 198 3.24 -44.31 20.17
N GLN A 199 2.46 -43.34 20.66
CA GLN A 199 2.14 -42.13 19.91
C GLN A 199 3.36 -41.23 19.71
N LEU A 200 4.23 -41.06 20.71
CA LEU A 200 5.46 -40.26 20.59
C LEU A 200 6.45 -40.88 19.61
N PHE A 201 6.67 -42.20 19.66
CA PHE A 201 7.57 -42.91 18.74
C PHE A 201 6.99 -43.05 17.33
N GLY A 202 5.70 -43.36 17.19
CA GLY A 202 5.04 -43.40 15.87
C GLY A 202 4.91 -42.04 15.18
N ARG A 203 5.20 -40.94 15.89
CA ARG A 203 5.18 -39.56 15.38
C ARG A 203 6.48 -39.10 14.77
N GLU A 204 7.62 -39.71 15.10
CA GLU A 204 8.88 -39.43 14.39
C GLU A 204 8.80 -39.89 12.92
N GLU A 205 7.86 -40.78 12.58
CA GLU A 205 7.69 -41.33 11.22
C GLU A 205 6.58 -40.69 10.38
N LYS A 206 5.61 -39.97 10.99
CA LYS A 206 4.44 -39.40 10.29
C LYS A 206 4.09 -38.00 10.81
N GLY A 207 4.57 -36.98 10.08
CA GLY A 207 4.21 -35.54 10.09
C GLY A 207 3.33 -34.96 11.23
N GLU A 208 3.88 -33.93 11.87
CA GLU A 208 3.57 -33.31 13.17
C GLU A 208 2.19 -32.60 13.40
N ASN A 209 1.15 -32.78 12.58
CA ASN A 209 0.08 -31.76 12.49
C ASN A 209 -0.99 -31.72 13.62
N PHE A 210 -1.38 -32.84 14.24
CA PHE A 210 -2.58 -32.84 15.12
C PHE A 210 -2.34 -32.20 16.50
N LEU A 211 -1.19 -32.46 17.13
CA LEU A 211 -0.91 -32.01 18.48
C LEU A 211 -0.60 -30.51 18.52
N GLU A 212 0.12 -30.02 17.51
CA GLU A 212 0.36 -28.59 17.33
C GLU A 212 -0.97 -27.84 17.17
N TYR A 213 -1.90 -28.38 16.38
CA TYR A 213 -3.23 -27.82 16.23
C TYR A 213 -3.98 -27.71 17.57
N ASP A 214 -3.92 -28.74 18.41
CA ASP A 214 -4.55 -28.72 19.75
C ASP A 214 -3.89 -27.69 20.69
N ILE A 215 -2.56 -27.60 20.67
CA ILE A 215 -1.80 -26.60 21.44
C ILE A 215 -2.17 -25.19 21.00
N LYS A 216 -2.08 -24.91 19.69
CA LYS A 216 -2.43 -23.61 19.10
C LYS A 216 -3.86 -23.22 19.43
N ASN A 217 -4.82 -24.14 19.34
CA ASN A 217 -6.22 -23.89 19.71
C ASN A 217 -6.43 -23.60 21.19
N LYS A 218 -5.70 -24.28 22.07
CA LYS A 218 -5.77 -23.98 23.51
C LYS A 218 -5.26 -22.57 23.79
N ILE A 219 -4.11 -22.21 23.22
CA ILE A 219 -3.52 -20.88 23.37
C ILE A 219 -4.47 -19.81 22.82
N LYS A 220 -5.03 -20.00 21.62
CA LYS A 220 -6.04 -19.10 21.03
C LYS A 220 -7.23 -18.86 21.97
N LYS A 221 -7.76 -19.91 22.60
CA LYS A 221 -8.86 -19.81 23.57
C LYS A 221 -8.45 -19.07 24.86
N GLU A 222 -7.23 -19.28 25.33
CA GLU A 222 -6.66 -18.57 26.48
C GLU A 222 -6.59 -17.05 26.20
N TYR A 223 -6.07 -16.66 25.03
CA TYR A 223 -5.97 -15.26 24.64
C TYR A 223 -7.33 -14.60 24.37
N ASN A 224 -8.33 -15.35 23.91
CA ASN A 224 -9.70 -14.84 23.83
C ASN A 224 -10.26 -14.50 25.21
N MET A 225 -9.93 -15.29 26.25
CA MET A 225 -10.31 -14.94 27.62
C MET A 225 -9.61 -13.66 28.09
N HIS A 226 -8.33 -13.47 27.78
CA HIS A 226 -7.61 -12.23 28.10
C HIS A 226 -8.16 -11.02 27.37
N PHE A 227 -8.60 -11.17 26.12
CA PHE A 227 -9.29 -10.10 25.40
C PHE A 227 -10.56 -9.66 26.12
N ILE A 228 -11.39 -10.62 26.57
CA ILE A 228 -12.63 -10.35 27.31
C ILE A 228 -12.35 -9.74 28.70
N GLU A 229 -11.31 -10.22 29.39
CA GLU A 229 -10.87 -9.69 30.68
C GLU A 229 -10.38 -8.25 30.55
N GLY A 230 -9.50 -7.97 29.59
CA GLY A 230 -8.97 -6.63 29.36
C GLY A 230 -10.06 -5.63 28.98
N TYR A 231 -11.06 -6.04 28.20
CA TYR A 231 -12.23 -5.19 27.94
C TYR A 231 -13.01 -4.85 29.21
N LYS A 232 -13.22 -5.83 30.11
CA LYS A 232 -13.95 -5.64 31.37
C LYS A 232 -13.22 -4.73 32.34
N HIS A 233 -11.90 -4.89 32.43
CA HIS A 233 -11.03 -4.16 33.35
C HIS A 233 -10.50 -2.84 32.77
N ARG A 234 -10.66 -2.63 31.45
CA ARG A 234 -10.13 -1.49 30.68
C ARG A 234 -8.63 -1.34 30.83
N ASP A 235 -7.92 -2.43 30.63
CA ASP A 235 -6.46 -2.49 30.70
C ASP A 235 -5.86 -3.17 29.47
N ASP A 236 -4.55 -3.07 29.33
CA ASP A 236 -3.79 -3.64 28.21
C ASP A 236 -3.39 -5.11 28.44
N THR A 237 -4.08 -5.82 29.34
CA THR A 237 -3.71 -7.21 29.72
C THR A 237 -3.58 -8.14 28.51
N PHE A 238 -4.40 -7.94 27.48
CA PHE A 238 -4.34 -8.74 26.25
C PHE A 238 -3.00 -8.55 25.51
N THR A 239 -2.64 -7.31 25.20
CA THR A 239 -1.42 -6.98 24.44
C THR A 239 -0.16 -7.21 25.27
N GLU A 240 -0.16 -6.85 26.56
CA GLU A 240 0.96 -7.10 27.48
C GLU A 240 1.31 -8.60 27.56
N ARG A 241 0.30 -9.45 27.76
CA ARG A 241 0.52 -10.91 27.82
C ARG A 241 0.91 -11.50 26.48
N LEU A 242 0.43 -10.94 25.37
CA LEU A 242 0.80 -11.39 24.03
C LEU A 242 2.27 -11.08 23.77
N PHE A 243 2.67 -9.82 23.95
CA PHE A 243 4.03 -9.35 23.71
C PHE A 243 5.04 -9.98 24.67
N GLY A 244 4.68 -10.13 25.95
CA GLY A 244 5.52 -10.82 26.92
C GLY A 244 5.81 -12.28 26.55
N ARG A 245 4.86 -12.96 25.90
CA ARG A 245 5.02 -14.36 25.51
C ARG A 245 5.82 -14.53 24.22
N ILE A 246 5.53 -13.73 23.20
CA ILE A 246 6.25 -13.82 21.92
C ILE A 246 7.72 -13.40 22.05
N LYS A 247 8.07 -12.52 23.00
CA LYS A 247 9.47 -12.09 23.23
C LYS A 247 10.47 -13.24 23.37
N ASN A 248 10.02 -14.38 23.90
CA ASN A 248 10.86 -15.56 24.17
C ASN A 248 10.79 -16.64 23.08
N LEU A 249 10.07 -16.41 21.98
CA LEU A 249 9.94 -17.36 20.86
C LEU A 249 11.00 -17.09 19.78
N ASN A 250 11.20 -18.05 18.87
CA ASN A 250 11.99 -17.80 17.66
C ASN A 250 11.24 -16.86 16.70
N GLU A 251 11.96 -16.19 15.79
CA GLU A 251 11.38 -15.18 14.89
C GLU A 251 10.21 -15.70 14.03
N ILE A 252 10.26 -16.95 13.58
CA ILE A 252 9.19 -17.54 12.76
C ILE A 252 7.92 -17.76 13.59
N GLU A 253 8.04 -18.37 14.78
CA GLU A 253 6.94 -18.63 15.70
C GLU A 253 6.35 -17.35 16.30
N LYS A 254 7.18 -16.31 16.52
CA LYS A 254 6.73 -14.99 16.99
C LYS A 254 5.62 -14.44 16.12
N PHE A 255 5.86 -14.33 14.81
CA PHE A 255 4.91 -13.76 13.87
C PHE A 255 3.74 -14.67 13.60
N GLU A 256 3.99 -15.97 13.47
CA GLU A 256 2.91 -16.95 13.31
C GLU A 256 1.91 -16.86 14.47
N MET A 257 2.40 -16.85 15.71
CA MET A 257 1.58 -16.73 16.91
C MET A 257 0.86 -15.38 16.99
N LEU A 258 1.57 -14.27 16.74
CA LEU A 258 0.99 -12.92 16.74
C LEU A 258 -0.19 -12.85 15.77
N ARG A 259 0.04 -13.25 14.50
CA ARG A 259 -0.98 -13.27 13.45
C ARG A 259 -2.15 -14.16 13.87
N GLU A 260 -1.88 -15.44 14.14
CA GLU A 260 -2.95 -16.40 14.40
C GLU A 260 -3.82 -16.04 15.62
N ILE A 261 -3.25 -15.44 16.67
CA ILE A 261 -4.01 -14.99 17.84
C ILE A 261 -4.87 -13.77 17.50
N ILE A 262 -4.31 -12.75 16.85
CA ILE A 262 -5.05 -11.55 16.46
C ILE A 262 -6.22 -11.93 15.54
N PHE A 263 -5.98 -12.75 14.51
CA PHE A 263 -7.05 -13.22 13.62
C PHE A 263 -8.10 -14.04 14.37
N TYR A 264 -7.70 -14.97 15.23
CA TYR A 264 -8.66 -15.78 15.97
C TYR A 264 -9.55 -14.95 16.88
N VAL A 265 -8.96 -14.08 17.71
CA VAL A 265 -9.69 -13.26 18.69
C VAL A 265 -10.62 -12.27 18.00
N MET A 266 -10.13 -11.58 16.96
CA MET A 266 -10.94 -10.59 16.26
C MET A 266 -12.04 -11.24 15.42
N ASN A 267 -11.82 -12.40 14.79
CA ASN A 267 -12.88 -13.10 14.05
C ASN A 267 -13.96 -13.69 14.99
N ASP A 268 -13.58 -14.18 16.17
CA ASP A 268 -14.53 -14.61 17.21
C ASP A 268 -15.38 -13.42 17.70
N TYR A 269 -14.73 -12.27 17.88
CA TYR A 269 -15.41 -11.03 18.22
C TYR A 269 -16.34 -10.54 17.10
N GLU A 270 -15.91 -10.59 15.84
CA GLU A 270 -16.74 -10.24 14.67
C GLU A 270 -18.05 -11.03 14.63
N SER A 271 -17.96 -12.33 14.91
CA SER A 271 -19.14 -13.21 14.98
C SER A 271 -20.13 -12.73 16.04
N THR A 272 -19.62 -12.21 17.16
CA THR A 272 -20.44 -11.61 18.21
C THR A 272 -21.09 -10.29 17.76
N GLN A 273 -20.39 -9.47 16.97
CA GLN A 273 -20.95 -8.24 16.37
C GLN A 273 -22.10 -8.56 15.40
N LEU A 274 -21.93 -9.57 14.53
CA LEU A 274 -22.96 -10.02 13.59
C LEU A 274 -24.23 -10.50 14.29
N ASP A 275 -24.09 -11.18 15.43
CA ASP A 275 -25.24 -11.58 16.25
C ASP A 275 -25.90 -10.38 16.94
N CYS A 276 -25.14 -9.36 17.33
CA CYS A 276 -25.69 -8.08 17.80
C CYS A 276 -26.48 -7.37 16.69
N PHE A 277 -25.99 -7.35 15.44
CA PHE A 277 -26.71 -6.76 14.31
C PHE A 277 -28.06 -7.40 14.05
N LYS A 278 -28.12 -8.75 14.01
CA LYS A 278 -29.37 -9.47 13.82
C LYS A 278 -30.40 -9.07 14.89
N LYS A 279 -29.96 -8.98 16.16
CA LYS A 279 -30.82 -8.53 17.26
C LYS A 279 -31.32 -7.10 17.08
N ILE A 280 -30.45 -6.17 16.66
CA ILE A 280 -30.83 -4.76 16.43
C ILE A 280 -31.85 -4.65 15.28
N LYS A 281 -31.70 -5.46 14.23
CA LYS A 281 -32.55 -5.45 13.03
C LYS A 281 -33.92 -6.10 13.26
N ASP A 282 -33.96 -7.23 13.95
CA ASP A 282 -35.18 -8.05 14.06
C ASP A 282 -36.07 -7.64 15.24
N ASP A 283 -35.52 -6.99 16.28
CA ASP A 283 -36.25 -6.72 17.51
C ASP A 283 -36.87 -5.30 17.52
N LYS A 284 -38.16 -5.23 17.12
CA LYS A 284 -38.96 -3.99 17.17
C LYS A 284 -38.98 -3.34 18.57
N LYS A 285 -38.69 -4.07 19.66
CA LYS A 285 -38.55 -3.51 21.02
C LYS A 285 -37.24 -2.76 21.23
N ILE A 286 -36.14 -3.19 20.62
CA ILE A 286 -34.84 -2.48 20.66
C ILE A 286 -34.94 -1.17 19.86
N MET A 287 -35.60 -1.20 18.70
CA MET A 287 -35.86 0.01 17.92
C MET A 287 -36.78 1.03 18.62
N LYS A 288 -37.64 0.61 19.54
CA LYS A 288 -38.55 1.52 20.29
C LYS A 288 -38.08 1.87 21.70
N GLY A 289 -37.22 1.07 22.33
CA GLY A 289 -36.78 1.24 23.70
C GLY A 289 -35.53 2.13 23.85
N LYS A 290 -35.70 3.38 24.31
CA LYS A 290 -34.59 4.34 24.54
C LYS A 290 -33.45 3.78 25.41
N LYS A 291 -33.76 3.01 26.46
CA LYS A 291 -32.76 2.44 27.38
C LYS A 291 -31.89 1.36 26.72
N LEU A 292 -32.46 0.48 25.89
CA LEU A 292 -31.68 -0.57 25.22
C LEU A 292 -30.77 0.03 24.14
N LYS A 293 -31.26 1.01 23.37
CA LYS A 293 -30.42 1.75 22.42
C LYS A 293 -29.21 2.37 23.12
N ALA A 294 -29.44 3.14 24.18
CA ALA A 294 -28.37 3.77 24.94
C ALA A 294 -27.35 2.76 25.50
N LYS A 295 -27.80 1.55 25.87
CA LYS A 295 -26.92 0.47 26.31
C LYS A 295 -26.00 0.00 25.18
N TYR A 296 -26.53 -0.37 24.03
CA TYR A 296 -25.73 -0.84 22.88
C TYR A 296 -24.76 0.24 22.38
N MET A 297 -25.22 1.50 22.29
CA MET A 297 -24.37 2.63 21.91
C MET A 297 -23.21 2.81 22.90
N ASN A 298 -23.48 2.77 24.20
CA ASN A 298 -22.44 2.94 25.21
C ASN A 298 -21.46 1.76 25.28
N GLU A 299 -21.93 0.53 25.09
CA GLU A 299 -21.07 -0.66 25.03
C GLU A 299 -20.18 -0.60 23.79
N SER A 300 -20.76 -0.29 22.62
CA SER A 300 -20.02 -0.18 21.37
C SER A 300 -18.98 0.95 21.40
N LYS A 301 -19.32 2.12 21.95
CA LYS A 301 -18.37 3.23 22.13
C LYS A 301 -17.13 2.82 22.95
N LYS A 302 -17.32 2.06 24.04
CA LYS A 302 -16.22 1.58 24.89
C LYS A 302 -15.39 0.54 24.17
N MET A 303 -16.05 -0.37 23.45
CA MET A 303 -15.38 -1.44 22.73
C MET A 303 -14.55 -0.90 21.56
N LYS A 304 -15.08 0.06 20.81
CA LYS A 304 -14.34 0.80 19.78
C LYS A 304 -13.01 1.35 20.33
N SER A 305 -13.06 2.08 21.44
CA SER A 305 -11.87 2.62 22.10
C SER A 305 -10.88 1.53 22.53
N TYR A 306 -11.36 0.42 23.08
CA TYR A 306 -10.50 -0.71 23.47
C TYR A 306 -9.82 -1.38 22.26
N ILE A 307 -10.54 -1.57 21.16
CA ILE A 307 -9.97 -2.10 19.91
C ILE A 307 -8.91 -1.15 19.34
N CYS A 308 -9.15 0.16 19.37
CA CYS A 308 -8.15 1.15 18.98
C CYS A 308 -6.85 0.98 19.78
N CYS A 309 -6.93 0.93 21.11
CA CYS A 309 -5.77 0.71 21.99
C CYS A 309 -5.00 -0.58 21.64
N ILE A 310 -5.71 -1.68 21.38
CA ILE A 310 -5.06 -2.94 20.99
C ILE A 310 -4.26 -2.77 19.70
N PHE A 311 -4.85 -2.17 18.67
CA PHE A 311 -4.19 -2.01 17.38
C PHE A 311 -3.07 -0.96 17.43
N GLU A 312 -3.20 0.10 18.21
CA GLU A 312 -2.11 1.06 18.45
C GLU A 312 -0.90 0.38 19.09
N ASN A 313 -1.12 -0.35 20.19
CA ASN A 313 -0.10 -1.17 20.83
C ASN A 313 0.53 -2.20 19.88
N LEU A 314 -0.27 -2.78 18.98
CA LEU A 314 0.19 -3.70 17.95
C LEU A 314 1.09 -3.01 16.92
N TRP A 315 0.69 -1.85 16.38
CA TRP A 315 1.48 -1.12 15.40
C TRP A 315 2.80 -0.63 16.00
N ASP A 316 2.77 -0.10 17.22
CA ASP A 316 3.95 0.28 17.99
C ASP A 316 4.94 -0.88 18.14
N HIS A 317 4.43 -2.06 18.50
CA HIS A 317 5.24 -3.25 18.65
C HIS A 317 5.85 -3.69 17.31
N ILE A 318 5.05 -3.70 16.24
CA ILE A 318 5.51 -4.09 14.91
C ILE A 318 6.60 -3.14 14.40
N GLN A 319 6.48 -1.84 14.68
CA GLN A 319 7.46 -0.83 14.27
C GLN A 319 8.77 -0.95 15.07
N LYS A 320 8.70 -1.17 16.39
CA LYS A 320 9.88 -1.31 17.27
C LYS A 320 10.73 -2.52 16.97
N GLU A 321 10.12 -3.64 16.58
CA GLU A 321 10.83 -4.89 16.27
C GLU A 321 11.47 -4.88 14.85
N LYS A 322 11.41 -3.77 14.09
CA LYS A 322 12.01 -3.61 12.73
C LYS A 322 11.69 -4.80 11.79
N ASN A 323 10.43 -5.19 11.75
CA ASN A 323 10.00 -6.57 11.45
C ASN A 323 10.20 -7.14 10.04
N ASN A 324 10.50 -8.45 10.01
CA ASN A 324 10.47 -9.42 8.89
C ASN A 324 9.05 -9.81 8.42
N ILE A 325 7.98 -9.15 8.87
CA ILE A 325 6.62 -9.49 8.43
C ILE A 325 6.48 -9.11 6.94
N ASN A 326 5.90 -10.03 6.15
CA ASN A 326 5.61 -9.79 4.75
C ASN A 326 4.45 -8.79 4.58
N PHE A 327 4.37 -8.16 3.41
CA PHE A 327 3.35 -7.18 3.08
C PHE A 327 1.92 -7.72 3.29
N LYS A 328 1.65 -8.94 2.82
CA LYS A 328 0.32 -9.56 2.86
C LYS A 328 -0.24 -9.74 4.27
N ASP A 329 0.58 -10.21 5.20
CA ASP A 329 0.18 -10.41 6.60
C ASP A 329 -0.14 -9.08 7.29
N ILE A 330 0.67 -8.03 7.04
CA ILE A 330 0.43 -6.68 7.57
C ILE A 330 -0.87 -6.11 6.99
N LEU A 331 -1.07 -6.24 5.68
CA LEU A 331 -2.28 -5.77 5.01
C LEU A 331 -3.53 -6.45 5.58
N ASN A 332 -3.51 -7.78 5.76
CA ASN A 332 -4.65 -8.52 6.32
C ASN A 332 -4.97 -8.07 7.76
N ILE A 333 -3.97 -7.76 8.60
CA ILE A 333 -4.17 -7.21 9.94
C ILE A 333 -4.86 -5.84 9.86
N TYR A 334 -4.46 -5.01 8.92
CA TYR A 334 -5.08 -3.71 8.67
C TYR A 334 -6.53 -3.85 8.18
N GLU A 335 -6.81 -4.75 7.25
CA GLU A 335 -8.18 -5.04 6.81
C GLU A 335 -9.08 -5.49 7.96
N LEU A 336 -8.54 -6.35 8.84
CA LEU A 336 -9.23 -6.85 10.02
C LEU A 336 -9.55 -5.72 11.00
N LYS A 337 -8.60 -4.82 11.29
CA LYS A 337 -8.83 -3.62 12.11
C LYS A 337 -10.00 -2.82 11.56
N TYR A 338 -9.92 -2.45 10.29
CA TYR A 338 -10.92 -1.61 9.64
C TYR A 338 -12.31 -2.27 9.66
N LYS A 339 -12.38 -3.56 9.31
CA LYS A 339 -13.63 -4.34 9.32
C LYS A 339 -14.30 -4.36 10.70
N ILE A 340 -13.54 -4.62 11.76
CA ILE A 340 -14.06 -4.70 13.12
C ILE A 340 -14.55 -3.32 13.60
N LEU A 341 -13.77 -2.26 13.35
CA LEU A 341 -14.13 -0.90 13.75
C LEU A 341 -15.35 -0.39 12.98
N PHE A 342 -15.44 -0.67 11.68
CA PHE A 342 -16.61 -0.32 10.86
C PHE A 342 -17.88 -0.99 11.40
N ASN A 343 -17.82 -2.28 11.74
CA ASN A 343 -18.92 -2.99 12.39
C ASN A 343 -19.30 -2.36 13.73
N GLU A 344 -18.34 -1.94 14.57
CA GLU A 344 -18.64 -1.22 15.81
C GLU A 344 -19.34 0.11 15.55
N ILE A 345 -18.87 0.90 14.59
CA ILE A 345 -19.52 2.19 14.26
C ILE A 345 -20.96 1.95 13.80
N GLN A 346 -21.19 0.92 12.98
CA GLN A 346 -22.54 0.54 12.58
C GLN A 346 -23.41 0.13 13.78
N ILE A 347 -22.89 -0.59 14.78
CA ILE A 347 -23.64 -0.90 16.02
C ILE A 347 -23.93 0.39 16.82
N TYR A 348 -22.92 1.23 17.00
CA TYR A 348 -23.04 2.52 17.70
C TYR A 348 -24.08 3.43 17.04
N CYS A 349 -24.12 3.48 15.72
CA CYS A 349 -25.08 4.28 14.97
C CYS A 349 -26.42 3.55 14.75
N LEU A 350 -26.60 2.34 15.30
CA LEU A 350 -27.80 1.51 15.13
C LEU A 350 -28.14 1.25 13.64
N ASN A 351 -27.11 1.13 12.82
CA ASN A 351 -27.17 0.94 11.37
C ASN A 351 -27.87 2.08 10.61
N ASP A 352 -27.87 3.30 11.17
CA ASP A 352 -28.30 4.52 10.50
C ASP A 352 -27.17 5.02 9.58
N ALA A 353 -27.37 4.88 8.26
CA ALA A 353 -26.34 5.15 7.25
C ALA A 353 -25.71 6.53 7.38
N LYS A 354 -26.52 7.58 7.56
CA LYS A 354 -26.03 8.96 7.68
C LYS A 354 -25.19 9.13 8.94
N LYS A 355 -25.64 8.59 10.08
CA LYS A 355 -24.86 8.67 11.32
C LYS A 355 -23.59 7.84 11.29
N VAL A 356 -23.57 6.72 10.58
CA VAL A 356 -22.35 5.91 10.38
C VAL A 356 -21.31 6.76 9.66
N ILE A 357 -21.71 7.41 8.56
CA ILE A 357 -20.84 8.30 7.78
C ILE A 357 -20.36 9.47 8.65
N GLU A 358 -21.26 10.18 9.34
CA GLU A 358 -20.89 11.26 10.28
C GLU A 358 -19.94 10.77 11.38
N GLN A 359 -20.09 9.52 11.85
CA GLN A 359 -19.26 8.96 12.91
C GLN A 359 -17.88 8.52 12.41
N ILE A 360 -17.77 8.04 11.16
CA ILE A 360 -16.48 7.78 10.49
C ILE A 360 -15.72 9.11 10.39
N TYR A 361 -16.34 10.17 9.84
CA TYR A 361 -15.69 11.48 9.68
C TYR A 361 -15.45 12.25 10.99
N SER A 362 -16.35 12.17 11.98
CA SER A 362 -16.16 12.86 13.28
C SER A 362 -15.06 12.22 14.12
N THR A 363 -14.81 10.92 13.95
CA THR A 363 -13.63 10.27 14.53
C THR A 363 -12.35 10.93 13.97
N ASN A 364 -12.37 11.40 12.72
CA ASN A 364 -11.25 12.11 12.05
C ASN A 364 -11.17 13.62 12.36
N LYS A 365 -12.06 14.23 13.16
CA LYS A 365 -12.11 15.70 13.38
C LYS A 365 -11.35 16.16 14.64
N TYR A 366 -10.99 15.26 15.54
CA TYR A 366 -10.64 15.62 16.91
C TYR A 366 -9.31 15.07 17.41
N ILE A 367 -8.30 14.83 16.55
CA ILE A 367 -7.05 14.25 17.02
C ILE A 367 -5.84 14.84 16.27
N ASN A 368 -5.05 15.59 17.04
CA ASN A 368 -3.63 15.81 16.78
C ASN A 368 -2.80 15.16 17.90
N ASN A 369 -3.32 14.16 18.63
CA ASN A 369 -2.58 13.50 19.73
C ASN A 369 -2.94 12.05 20.08
N ILE A 370 -3.99 11.41 19.53
CA ILE A 370 -4.30 9.97 19.74
C ILE A 370 -4.90 9.37 18.47
N SER A 371 -4.06 8.93 17.51
CA SER A 371 -4.24 7.93 16.43
C SER A 371 -5.61 7.38 15.93
N GLU A 372 -6.76 8.03 16.17
CA GLU A 372 -8.04 7.67 15.57
C GLU A 372 -8.29 8.51 14.31
N ASN A 373 -7.67 8.12 13.20
CA ASN A 373 -8.24 8.44 11.90
C ASN A 373 -8.80 7.15 11.29
N LEU A 374 -10.12 7.04 11.29
CA LEU A 374 -10.87 6.07 10.50
C LEU A 374 -11.17 6.75 9.16
N SER A 375 -10.16 6.91 8.33
CA SER A 375 -10.33 7.16 6.90
C SER A 375 -9.96 5.89 6.16
N CYS A 376 -10.79 5.47 5.19
CA CYS A 376 -10.46 4.31 4.36
C CYS A 376 -9.17 4.53 3.54
N PHE A 377 -8.74 5.79 3.35
CA PHE A 377 -7.56 6.16 2.59
C PHE A 377 -6.30 6.37 3.42
N GLN A 378 -6.42 6.45 4.76
CA GLN A 378 -5.26 6.62 5.63
C GLN A 378 -4.61 5.29 5.99
N ILE A 379 -3.51 5.03 5.30
CA ILE A 379 -2.75 3.79 5.43
C ILE A 379 -1.53 4.04 6.32
N PRO A 380 -1.30 3.24 7.37
CA PRO A 380 -0.11 3.36 8.20
C PRO A 380 1.17 3.28 7.37
N GLU A 381 2.14 4.16 7.65
CA GLU A 381 3.42 4.24 6.92
C GLU A 381 4.15 2.89 6.85
N ILE A 382 3.99 2.05 7.88
CA ILE A 382 4.59 0.71 7.92
C ILE A 382 4.09 -0.22 6.80
N ILE A 383 2.87 0.01 6.29
CA ILE A 383 2.32 -0.73 5.14
C ILE A 383 2.92 -0.18 3.85
N TRP A 384 2.97 1.14 3.70
CA TRP A 384 3.58 1.81 2.54
C TRP A 384 5.05 1.43 2.36
N ASN A 385 5.81 1.40 3.46
CA ASN A 385 7.23 1.03 3.47
C ASN A 385 7.46 -0.45 3.11
N LYS A 386 6.41 -1.28 3.09
CA LYS A 386 6.48 -2.70 2.74
C LYS A 386 6.07 -2.99 1.30
N VAL A 387 5.45 -2.05 0.61
CA VAL A 387 5.15 -2.17 -0.83
C VAL A 387 6.47 -2.08 -1.59
N SER A 388 6.84 -3.15 -2.26
CA SER A 388 8.13 -3.30 -2.96
C SER A 388 7.99 -3.43 -4.48
N ASN A 389 6.76 -3.64 -4.98
CA ASN A 389 6.49 -3.87 -6.40
C ASN A 389 5.02 -3.56 -6.76
N TYR A 390 4.72 -3.58 -8.06
CA TYR A 390 3.37 -3.29 -8.56
C TYR A 390 2.30 -4.28 -8.09
N LYS A 391 2.61 -5.57 -7.93
CA LYS A 391 1.61 -6.57 -7.50
C LYS A 391 1.13 -6.27 -6.07
N GLU A 392 2.04 -5.89 -5.20
CA GLU A 392 1.73 -5.46 -3.83
C GLU A 392 0.97 -4.13 -3.82
N LEU A 393 1.32 -3.18 -4.70
CA LEU A 393 0.58 -1.92 -4.84
C LEU A 393 -0.86 -2.14 -5.33
N ILE A 394 -1.07 -3.06 -6.29
CA ILE A 394 -2.40 -3.49 -6.75
C ILE A 394 -3.19 -4.13 -5.61
N GLU A 395 -2.57 -5.04 -4.85
CA GLU A 395 -3.21 -5.71 -3.72
C GLU A 395 -3.60 -4.68 -2.63
N LEU A 396 -2.72 -3.72 -2.31
CA LEU A 396 -3.02 -2.62 -1.40
C LEU A 396 -4.25 -1.83 -1.89
N ASN A 397 -4.23 -1.36 -3.13
CA ASN A 397 -5.31 -0.54 -3.63
C ASN A 397 -6.63 -1.32 -3.78
N SER A 398 -6.57 -2.62 -4.09
CA SER A 398 -7.74 -3.50 -4.10
C SER A 398 -8.38 -3.61 -2.72
N SER A 399 -7.56 -3.78 -1.68
CA SER A 399 -8.00 -3.84 -0.29
C SER A 399 -8.67 -2.53 0.14
N ILE A 400 -8.05 -1.39 -0.16
CA ILE A 400 -8.58 -0.06 0.17
C ILE A 400 -9.87 0.22 -0.60
N SER A 401 -9.92 -0.09 -1.89
CA SER A 401 -11.12 0.05 -2.71
C SER A 401 -12.29 -0.78 -2.17
N LYS A 402 -12.04 -2.00 -1.68
CA LYS A 402 -13.07 -2.83 -1.03
C LYS A 402 -13.56 -2.23 0.29
N MET A 403 -12.67 -1.61 1.07
CA MET A 403 -13.05 -0.88 2.28
C MET A 403 -13.92 0.33 1.93
N PHE A 404 -13.48 1.14 0.98
CA PHE A 404 -14.23 2.29 0.46
C PHE A 404 -15.62 1.91 -0.06
N LEU A 405 -15.75 0.82 -0.83
CA LEU A 405 -17.07 0.36 -1.31
C LEU A 405 -18.05 0.06 -0.17
N ARG A 406 -17.57 -0.42 0.99
CA ARG A 406 -18.43 -0.66 2.16
C ARG A 406 -19.00 0.65 2.72
N GLU A 407 -18.26 1.74 2.62
CA GLU A 407 -18.72 3.08 3.00
C GLU A 407 -19.70 3.64 1.96
N LYS A 408 -19.38 3.53 0.67
CA LYS A 408 -20.21 4.08 -0.43
C LYS A 408 -21.60 3.44 -0.53
N TYR A 409 -21.79 2.19 -0.12
CA TYR A 409 -23.13 1.59 -0.01
C TYR A 409 -24.07 2.36 0.94
N LEU A 410 -23.53 3.23 1.80
CA LEU A 410 -24.29 4.08 2.72
C LEU A 410 -24.61 5.47 2.11
N ASP A 411 -23.96 5.85 1.00
CA ASP A 411 -23.84 7.21 0.49
C ASP A 411 -24.71 7.51 -0.77
N ILE A 412 -25.62 6.60 -1.14
CA ILE A 412 -26.60 6.85 -2.21
C ILE A 412 -27.67 7.89 -1.77
N ASN A 413 -27.61 8.41 -0.55
CA ASN A 413 -28.51 9.47 -0.08
C ASN A 413 -27.77 10.81 0.06
N GLU A 414 -28.02 11.66 -0.94
CA GLU A 414 -27.50 13.01 -1.17
C GLU A 414 -27.36 13.89 0.09
N GLY A 415 -26.16 14.45 0.30
CA GLY A 415 -26.01 15.76 0.94
C GLY A 415 -24.86 15.92 1.94
N LEU A 416 -23.95 16.85 1.58
CA LEU A 416 -23.14 17.74 2.43
C LEU A 416 -21.65 17.45 2.70
N ASP A 417 -21.11 16.23 2.54
CA ASP A 417 -19.68 15.94 2.86
C ASP A 417 -18.77 15.60 1.66
N ASN A 418 -19.24 15.80 0.42
CA ASN A 418 -18.50 15.42 -0.80
C ASN A 418 -17.10 16.06 -0.96
N ASN A 419 -16.85 17.26 -0.43
CA ASN A 419 -15.60 17.97 -0.69
C ASN A 419 -14.41 17.40 0.10
N ARG A 420 -14.61 17.09 1.40
CA ARG A 420 -13.52 16.55 2.24
C ARG A 420 -13.14 15.14 1.83
N TRP A 421 -14.14 14.33 1.46
CA TRP A 421 -13.90 12.99 0.92
C TRP A 421 -13.02 13.05 -0.34
N LEU A 422 -13.31 14.00 -1.22
CA LEU A 422 -12.58 14.18 -2.46
C LEU A 422 -11.12 14.59 -2.18
N GLU A 423 -10.89 15.49 -1.23
CA GLU A 423 -9.54 15.88 -0.78
C GLU A 423 -8.74 14.68 -0.23
N GLU A 424 -9.32 13.85 0.65
CA GLU A 424 -8.63 12.65 1.18
C GLU A 424 -8.37 11.59 0.10
N TYR A 425 -9.27 11.47 -0.88
CA TYR A 425 -9.08 10.59 -2.04
C TYR A 425 -8.01 11.11 -3.00
N GLU A 426 -7.96 12.43 -3.23
CA GLU A 426 -6.92 13.11 -4.01
C GLU A 426 -5.53 12.81 -3.46
N GLU A 427 -5.32 13.05 -2.16
CA GLU A 427 -4.05 12.75 -1.47
C GLU A 427 -3.66 11.27 -1.62
N TYR A 428 -4.62 10.36 -1.51
CA TYR A 428 -4.38 8.93 -1.65
C TYR A 428 -3.99 8.50 -3.06
N VAL A 429 -4.65 9.04 -4.09
CA VAL A 429 -4.29 8.80 -5.49
C VAL A 429 -2.89 9.31 -5.77
N GLU A 430 -2.53 10.50 -5.27
CA GLU A 430 -1.17 11.04 -5.41
C GLU A 430 -0.12 10.12 -4.74
N LEU A 431 -0.40 9.60 -3.55
CA LEU A 431 0.49 8.62 -2.89
C LEU A 431 0.68 7.34 -3.69
N ILE A 432 -0.39 6.81 -4.32
CA ILE A 432 -0.28 5.67 -5.24
C ILE A 432 0.62 6.01 -6.42
N LEU A 433 0.46 7.19 -7.03
CA LEU A 433 1.23 7.60 -8.19
C LEU A 433 2.71 7.79 -7.84
N GLU A 434 3.02 8.43 -6.71
CA GLU A 434 4.40 8.55 -6.21
C GLU A 434 5.02 7.17 -5.93
N LYS A 435 4.28 6.25 -5.31
CA LYS A 435 4.78 4.87 -5.15
C LYS A 435 4.92 4.11 -6.46
N TYR A 436 4.00 4.29 -7.39
CA TYR A 436 4.13 3.69 -8.72
C TYR A 436 5.38 4.21 -9.45
N LYS A 437 5.65 5.51 -9.33
CA LYS A 437 6.80 6.18 -9.93
C LYS A 437 8.13 5.57 -9.47
N GLU A 438 8.26 5.21 -8.19
CA GLU A 438 9.45 4.52 -7.66
C GLU A 438 9.76 3.21 -8.41
N PHE A 439 8.72 2.51 -8.88
CA PHE A 439 8.85 1.26 -9.62
C PHE A 439 8.88 1.44 -11.14
N TYR A 440 8.65 2.65 -11.66
CA TYR A 440 8.43 2.91 -13.10
C TYR A 440 9.53 2.36 -14.02
N ASN A 441 10.78 2.39 -13.55
CA ASN A 441 11.94 1.95 -14.33
C ASN A 441 12.15 0.41 -14.33
N THR A 442 11.29 -0.37 -13.66
CA THR A 442 11.37 -1.84 -13.65
C THR A 442 10.75 -2.44 -14.93
N GLU A 443 11.20 -3.63 -15.33
CA GLU A 443 10.80 -4.28 -16.61
C GLU A 443 9.30 -4.68 -16.65
N GLU A 444 8.69 -4.99 -15.51
CA GLU A 444 7.28 -5.39 -15.42
C GLU A 444 6.36 -4.17 -15.25
N LYS A 445 5.99 -3.48 -16.34
CA LYS A 445 5.03 -2.35 -16.27
C LYS A 445 3.58 -2.87 -16.28
N GLU A 446 2.82 -2.55 -15.24
CA GLU A 446 1.37 -2.82 -15.16
C GLU A 446 0.55 -1.58 -15.51
N SER A 447 -0.60 -1.77 -16.16
CA SER A 447 -1.54 -0.69 -16.52
C SER A 447 -2.14 -0.02 -15.27
N LEU A 448 -2.39 1.29 -15.33
CA LEU A 448 -3.09 2.00 -14.25
C LEU A 448 -4.50 1.44 -14.02
N LYS A 449 -5.14 0.95 -15.08
CA LYS A 449 -6.43 0.27 -15.00
C LYS A 449 -6.39 -0.98 -14.12
N ASN A 450 -5.26 -1.67 -14.04
CA ASN A 450 -5.10 -2.83 -13.15
C ASN A 450 -4.92 -2.41 -11.69
N ILE A 451 -4.23 -1.28 -11.44
CA ILE A 451 -4.03 -0.74 -10.09
C ILE A 451 -5.33 -0.22 -9.52
N PHE A 452 -5.98 0.70 -10.23
CA PHE A 452 -7.23 1.30 -9.81
C PHE A 452 -8.40 0.30 -9.91
N GLY A 453 -8.34 -0.63 -10.87
CA GLY A 453 -9.34 -1.68 -11.04
C GLY A 453 -10.64 -1.17 -11.65
N ILE A 454 -11.53 -2.09 -12.05
CA ILE A 454 -12.78 -1.78 -12.77
C ILE A 454 -13.73 -0.86 -11.98
N TYR A 455 -13.63 -0.79 -10.65
CA TYR A 455 -14.58 -0.03 -9.82
C TYR A 455 -14.26 1.47 -9.71
N THR A 456 -12.98 1.83 -9.64
CA THR A 456 -12.54 3.25 -9.67
C THR A 456 -12.23 3.69 -11.08
N TRP A 457 -11.91 2.77 -12.00
CA TRP A 457 -11.64 3.07 -13.40
C TRP A 457 -12.89 3.01 -14.30
N ASN A 458 -13.88 2.13 -14.03
CA ASN A 458 -14.91 1.80 -15.04
C ASN A 458 -16.29 1.23 -14.60
N SER A 459 -16.86 1.42 -13.39
CA SER A 459 -18.22 0.89 -13.15
C SER A 459 -19.15 1.60 -12.15
N SER A 460 -20.44 1.55 -12.54
CA SER A 460 -21.70 1.96 -11.90
C SER A 460 -22.05 3.46 -11.87
N GLY A 461 -21.13 4.34 -12.26
CA GLY A 461 -21.45 5.74 -12.52
C GLY A 461 -20.21 6.47 -13.01
N GLU A 462 -20.24 6.99 -14.24
CA GLU A 462 -19.13 7.69 -14.92
C GLU A 462 -18.39 8.73 -14.05
N LYS A 463 -19.01 9.19 -12.95
CA LYS A 463 -18.47 10.20 -12.02
C LYS A 463 -17.13 9.82 -11.37
N ILE A 464 -16.95 8.62 -10.77
CA ILE A 464 -15.70 8.30 -10.03
C ILE A 464 -14.52 8.04 -10.97
N GLY A 465 -14.76 7.38 -12.10
CA GLY A 465 -13.73 7.17 -13.12
C GLY A 465 -13.22 8.49 -13.69
N ASN A 466 -14.13 9.40 -14.06
CA ASN A 466 -13.77 10.73 -14.51
C ASN A 466 -13.04 11.53 -13.43
N GLU A 467 -13.46 11.43 -12.17
CA GLU A 467 -12.78 12.13 -11.07
C GLU A 467 -11.37 11.59 -10.85
N THR A 468 -11.19 10.27 -10.81
CA THR A 468 -9.87 9.65 -10.65
C THR A 468 -8.92 10.05 -11.78
N GLN A 469 -9.39 10.02 -13.04
CA GLN A 469 -8.59 10.49 -14.17
C GLN A 469 -8.26 11.98 -14.07
N ASN A 470 -9.20 12.80 -13.57
CA ASN A 470 -8.97 14.23 -13.35
C ASN A 470 -7.89 14.47 -12.28
N ILE A 471 -7.91 13.73 -11.18
CA ILE A 471 -6.90 13.80 -10.11
C ILE A 471 -5.53 13.42 -10.66
N ILE A 472 -5.44 12.31 -11.42
CA ILE A 472 -4.19 11.91 -12.09
C ILE A 472 -3.71 13.02 -13.04
N PHE A 473 -4.61 13.67 -13.77
CA PHE A 473 -4.26 14.80 -14.62
C PHE A 473 -3.72 16.01 -13.82
N GLN A 474 -4.34 16.35 -12.68
CA GLN A 474 -3.85 17.42 -11.80
C GLN A 474 -2.44 17.09 -11.26
N TYR A 475 -2.19 15.83 -10.92
CA TYR A 475 -0.86 15.36 -10.55
C TYR A 475 0.14 15.54 -11.70
N ILE A 476 -0.23 15.14 -12.93
CA ILE A 476 0.62 15.26 -14.14
C ILE A 476 1.06 16.71 -14.39
N ILE A 477 0.13 17.68 -14.33
CA ILE A 477 0.46 19.09 -14.65
C ILE A 477 1.36 19.76 -13.61
N ASN A 478 1.50 19.16 -12.43
CA ASN A 478 2.33 19.65 -11.33
C ASN A 478 3.72 18.99 -11.29
N LEU A 479 3.98 17.96 -12.11
CA LEU A 479 5.29 17.33 -12.20
C LEU A 479 6.36 18.25 -12.79
N LYS A 480 7.57 18.22 -12.21
CA LYS A 480 8.71 18.99 -12.70
C LYS A 480 9.21 18.47 -14.05
N TYR A 481 9.77 19.35 -14.85
CA TYR A 481 10.43 18.97 -16.10
C TYR A 481 11.79 18.32 -15.79
N ASP A 482 11.91 17.03 -16.06
CA ASP A 482 13.17 16.28 -16.07
C ASP A 482 13.02 15.03 -16.97
N SER A 483 14.11 14.33 -17.28
CA SER A 483 14.07 13.18 -18.20
C SER A 483 13.18 12.04 -17.71
N HIS A 484 13.18 11.76 -16.40
CA HIS A 484 12.41 10.68 -15.81
C HIS A 484 10.91 11.00 -15.79
N ASN A 485 10.54 12.20 -15.36
CA ASN A 485 9.16 12.67 -15.37
C ASN A 485 8.60 12.78 -16.79
N LYS A 486 9.42 13.09 -17.81
CA LYS A 486 8.96 13.09 -19.21
C LYS A 486 8.45 11.73 -19.66
N GLU A 487 9.21 10.67 -19.38
CA GLU A 487 8.79 9.30 -19.70
C GLU A 487 7.57 8.88 -18.89
N TYR A 488 7.55 9.24 -17.60
CA TYR A 488 6.45 8.91 -16.71
C TYR A 488 5.14 9.63 -17.09
N VAL A 489 5.19 10.93 -17.38
CA VAL A 489 4.04 11.72 -17.89
C VAL A 489 3.52 11.13 -19.20
N ARG A 490 4.41 10.75 -20.12
CA ARG A 490 4.02 10.10 -21.37
C ARG A 490 3.28 8.78 -21.12
N PHE A 491 3.74 7.99 -20.16
CA PHE A 491 3.05 6.77 -19.75
C PHE A 491 1.68 7.05 -19.14
N LEU A 492 1.59 7.96 -18.16
CA LEU A 492 0.33 8.27 -17.50
C LEU A 492 -0.72 8.82 -18.48
N LEU A 493 -0.35 9.76 -19.35
CA LEU A 493 -1.25 10.32 -20.38
C LEU A 493 -1.74 9.28 -21.40
N LYS A 494 -0.94 8.23 -21.66
CA LYS A 494 -1.36 7.11 -22.53
C LYS A 494 -2.45 6.27 -21.89
N GLU A 495 -2.44 6.16 -20.56
CA GLU A 495 -3.44 5.39 -19.82
C GLU A 495 -4.75 6.18 -19.63
N LEU A 496 -4.71 7.51 -19.59
CA LEU A 496 -5.90 8.37 -19.46
C LEU A 496 -6.72 8.48 -20.75
N ASP A 497 -7.96 8.98 -20.63
CA ASP A 497 -8.77 9.36 -21.80
C ASP A 497 -8.02 10.40 -22.66
N TYR A 498 -8.10 10.25 -23.99
CA TYR A 498 -7.38 11.10 -24.96
C TYR A 498 -7.57 12.61 -24.73
N LYS A 499 -8.72 13.02 -24.20
CA LYS A 499 -9.05 14.42 -23.86
C LYS A 499 -8.00 15.03 -22.92
N TYR A 500 -7.48 14.28 -21.96
CA TYR A 500 -6.45 14.76 -21.02
C TYR A 500 -5.11 15.02 -21.69
N THR A 501 -4.75 14.24 -22.71
CA THR A 501 -3.55 14.49 -23.53
C THR A 501 -3.66 15.80 -24.30
N ILE A 502 -4.83 16.07 -24.89
CA ILE A 502 -5.08 17.34 -25.59
C ILE A 502 -5.03 18.51 -24.60
N ILE A 503 -5.73 18.40 -23.46
CA ILE A 503 -5.74 19.41 -22.40
C ILE A 503 -4.31 19.68 -21.90
N PHE A 504 -3.48 18.64 -21.72
CA PHE A 504 -2.08 18.77 -21.33
C PHE A 504 -1.28 19.61 -22.32
N ILE A 505 -1.39 19.32 -23.62
CA ILE A 505 -0.67 20.04 -24.68
C ILE A 505 -1.07 21.52 -24.69
N PHE A 506 -2.38 21.81 -24.68
CA PHE A 506 -2.86 23.19 -24.62
C PHE A 506 -2.42 23.90 -23.34
N HIS A 507 -2.52 23.23 -22.19
CA HIS A 507 -2.09 23.76 -20.90
C HIS A 507 -0.62 24.17 -20.92
N MET A 508 0.27 23.31 -21.41
CA MET A 508 1.71 23.58 -21.44
C MET A 508 2.09 24.65 -22.46
N MET A 509 1.45 24.67 -23.63
CA MET A 509 1.77 25.62 -24.71
C MET A 509 1.28 27.05 -24.43
N LEU A 510 0.10 27.18 -23.82
CA LEU A 510 -0.56 28.47 -23.57
C LEU A 510 -0.39 28.98 -22.13
N TYR A 511 0.44 28.32 -21.31
CA TYR A 511 0.76 28.79 -19.97
C TYR A 511 1.53 30.13 -20.00
N SER A 512 1.20 31.03 -19.08
CA SER A 512 1.73 32.41 -19.05
C SER A 512 2.97 32.63 -18.17
N ASP A 513 3.22 31.77 -17.18
CA ASP A 513 4.25 32.02 -16.16
C ASP A 513 5.63 31.43 -16.49
N ASN A 514 6.68 32.11 -16.01
CA ASN A 514 8.10 31.74 -16.11
C ASN A 514 8.55 30.60 -15.16
N SER A 515 7.68 29.62 -14.89
CA SER A 515 7.98 28.48 -14.01
C SER A 515 8.65 27.31 -14.76
N SER A 516 8.83 26.14 -14.11
CA SER A 516 9.28 24.88 -14.74
C SER A 516 8.46 24.48 -15.97
N LYS A 517 7.25 25.02 -16.14
CA LYS A 517 6.39 24.84 -17.32
C LYS A 517 6.96 25.50 -18.58
N LEU A 518 7.89 26.46 -18.46
CA LEU A 518 8.61 27.06 -19.59
C LEU A 518 9.44 26.01 -20.35
N GLU A 519 9.98 25.02 -19.65
CA GLU A 519 10.80 23.97 -20.27
C GLU A 519 9.95 23.03 -21.12
N TRP A 520 8.75 22.66 -20.65
CA TRP A 520 7.76 21.93 -21.43
C TRP A 520 7.35 22.67 -22.71
N LYS A 521 7.11 23.99 -22.61
CA LYS A 521 6.79 24.85 -23.77
C LYS A 521 7.92 24.93 -24.79
N LYS A 522 9.16 24.68 -24.39
CA LYS A 522 10.33 24.65 -25.29
C LYS A 522 10.55 23.27 -25.92
N ASP A 523 10.17 22.19 -25.26
CA ASP A 523 10.37 20.80 -25.70
C ASP A 523 9.22 20.28 -26.58
N ILE A 524 9.04 20.94 -27.73
CA ILE A 524 7.96 20.65 -28.69
C ILE A 524 8.05 19.22 -29.24
N VAL A 525 9.25 18.66 -29.40
CA VAL A 525 9.45 17.28 -29.88
C VAL A 525 8.88 16.26 -28.89
N SER A 526 9.08 16.48 -27.59
CA SER A 526 8.46 15.64 -26.56
C SER A 526 6.94 15.75 -26.55
N LEU A 527 6.38 16.96 -26.74
CA LEU A 527 4.93 17.16 -26.85
C LEU A 527 4.34 16.48 -28.10
N LYS A 528 5.02 16.54 -29.26
CA LYS A 528 4.64 15.78 -30.46
C LYS A 528 4.64 14.28 -30.18
N THR A 529 5.67 13.80 -29.50
CA THR A 529 5.79 12.38 -29.15
C THR A 529 4.63 11.92 -28.25
N ILE A 530 4.17 12.77 -27.32
CA ILE A 530 2.98 12.53 -26.49
C ILE A 530 1.70 12.50 -27.37
N SER A 531 1.55 13.48 -28.27
CA SER A 531 0.41 13.61 -29.19
C SER A 531 0.29 12.46 -30.19
N SER A 532 1.41 11.96 -30.72
CA SER A 532 1.42 10.89 -31.74
C SER A 532 0.77 9.58 -31.32
N ASN A 533 0.69 9.32 -30.01
CA ASN A 533 -0.01 8.16 -29.46
C ASN A 533 -1.55 8.24 -29.62
N ILE A 534 -2.11 9.44 -29.84
CA ILE A 534 -3.56 9.70 -29.96
C ILE A 534 -4.14 9.07 -31.24
N TYR A 535 -3.41 9.16 -32.36
CA TYR A 535 -3.86 8.69 -33.68
C TYR A 535 -4.01 7.17 -33.80
N SER A 536 -3.52 6.43 -32.80
CA SER A 536 -3.66 4.96 -32.76
C SER A 536 -4.96 4.47 -32.11
N TYR A 537 -5.78 5.35 -31.49
CA TYR A 537 -6.88 4.93 -30.61
C TYR A 537 -8.25 5.63 -30.81
N VAL A 538 -8.43 6.59 -31.73
CA VAL A 538 -9.70 7.36 -31.79
C VAL A 538 -10.31 7.41 -33.19
N ASP A 539 -11.51 6.83 -33.31
CA ASP A 539 -12.50 6.99 -34.41
C ASP A 539 -13.21 8.38 -34.36
N GLY A 540 -12.54 9.41 -33.85
CA GLY A 540 -13.17 10.66 -33.41
C GLY A 540 -12.32 11.87 -33.74
N ASP A 541 -12.87 12.72 -34.62
CA ASP A 541 -12.27 13.96 -35.09
C ASP A 541 -12.06 14.94 -33.91
N LEU A 542 -10.85 15.52 -33.80
CA LEU A 542 -10.48 16.55 -32.80
C LEU A 542 -11.49 17.72 -32.82
N GLN A 543 -12.05 18.01 -33.99
CA GLN A 543 -13.04 19.05 -34.21
C GLN A 543 -14.39 18.74 -33.55
N SER A 544 -14.81 17.47 -33.55
CA SER A 544 -16.08 17.01 -32.95
C SER A 544 -16.11 17.13 -31.42
N ASN A 545 -14.95 17.17 -30.77
CA ASN A 545 -14.80 17.23 -29.31
C ASN A 545 -14.36 18.60 -28.78
N SER A 546 -14.27 19.61 -29.65
CA SER A 546 -13.70 20.93 -29.32
C SER A 546 -14.42 21.64 -28.16
N GLU A 547 -15.74 21.49 -28.02
CA GLU A 547 -16.51 22.11 -26.92
C GLU A 547 -16.19 21.48 -25.57
N VAL A 548 -16.18 20.15 -25.50
CA VAL A 548 -15.84 19.38 -24.30
C VAL A 548 -14.40 19.66 -23.85
N ILE A 549 -13.45 19.74 -24.80
CA ILE A 549 -12.06 20.07 -24.51
C ILE A 549 -11.94 21.47 -23.90
N CYS A 550 -12.68 22.45 -24.44
CA CYS A 550 -12.66 23.82 -23.92
C CYS A 550 -13.23 23.92 -22.49
N GLU A 551 -14.36 23.28 -22.22
CA GLU A 551 -14.96 23.24 -20.88
C GLU A 551 -14.01 22.60 -19.86
N LEU A 552 -13.34 21.50 -20.24
CA LEU A 552 -12.39 20.83 -19.36
C LEU A 552 -11.13 21.67 -19.11
N ILE A 553 -10.63 22.40 -20.10
CA ILE A 553 -9.50 23.34 -19.91
C ILE A 553 -9.90 24.43 -18.90
N GLU A 554 -11.07 25.06 -19.05
CA GLU A 554 -11.54 26.10 -18.11
C GLU A 554 -11.69 25.56 -16.68
N LYS A 555 -12.20 24.34 -16.52
CA LYS A 555 -12.39 23.71 -15.21
C LYS A 555 -11.08 23.32 -14.54
N ASN A 556 -10.12 22.81 -15.31
CA ASN A 556 -8.93 22.11 -14.78
C ASN A 556 -7.64 22.93 -14.82
N THR A 557 -7.64 24.11 -15.45
CA THR A 557 -6.40 24.90 -15.63
C THR A 557 -6.53 26.32 -15.08
N LYS A 558 -6.26 26.48 -13.78
CA LYS A 558 -6.13 27.80 -13.17
C LYS A 558 -4.86 28.50 -13.69
N GLY A 559 -4.98 29.75 -14.16
CA GLY A 559 -3.86 30.55 -14.68
C GLY A 559 -3.61 30.46 -16.19
N HIS A 560 -4.49 29.82 -16.95
CA HIS A 560 -4.39 29.76 -18.40
C HIS A 560 -4.80 31.09 -19.06
N THR A 561 -3.94 31.67 -19.90
CA THR A 561 -4.25 32.91 -20.64
C THR A 561 -5.05 32.69 -21.92
N GLY A 562 -5.14 31.45 -22.42
CA GLY A 562 -5.88 31.14 -23.63
C GLY A 562 -7.39 31.18 -23.42
N LYS A 563 -8.05 32.14 -24.06
CA LYS A 563 -9.52 32.21 -24.14
C LYS A 563 -10.03 30.99 -24.91
N VAL A 564 -11.18 30.42 -24.52
CA VAL A 564 -11.85 29.30 -25.24
C VAL A 564 -11.92 29.51 -26.75
N ASN A 565 -12.17 30.75 -27.19
CA ASN A 565 -12.21 31.11 -28.60
C ASN A 565 -10.88 30.86 -29.34
N LEU A 566 -9.75 31.05 -28.66
CA LEU A 566 -8.43 30.77 -29.22
C LEU A 566 -8.22 29.26 -29.39
N ILE A 567 -8.58 28.45 -28.39
CA ILE A 567 -8.48 26.99 -28.46
C ILE A 567 -9.35 26.45 -29.59
N LYS A 568 -10.62 26.85 -29.66
CA LYS A 568 -11.53 26.50 -30.77
C LYS A 568 -10.96 26.91 -32.13
N TRP A 569 -10.35 28.10 -32.20
CA TRP A 569 -9.71 28.58 -33.43
C TRP A 569 -8.48 27.75 -33.82
N ILE A 570 -7.61 27.38 -32.87
CA ILE A 570 -6.45 26.51 -33.13
C ILE A 570 -6.92 25.16 -33.66
N ILE A 571 -7.85 24.50 -32.95
CA ILE A 571 -8.38 23.18 -33.35
C ILE A 571 -8.95 23.21 -34.77
N LYS A 572 -9.75 24.23 -35.11
CA LYS A 572 -10.34 24.38 -36.45
C LYS A 572 -9.32 24.54 -37.57
N ASN A 573 -8.12 25.06 -37.28
CA ASN A 573 -7.13 25.43 -38.29
C ASN A 573 -5.86 24.57 -38.27
N ILE A 574 -5.71 23.61 -37.34
CA ILE A 574 -4.53 22.74 -37.29
C ILE A 574 -4.37 21.95 -38.60
N ASP A 575 -5.46 21.48 -39.20
CA ASP A 575 -5.43 20.70 -40.44
C ASP A 575 -5.54 21.55 -41.71
N SER A 576 -5.79 22.85 -41.60
CA SER A 576 -5.94 23.74 -42.75
C SER A 576 -4.59 24.20 -43.34
N GLY A 577 -4.60 24.59 -44.61
CA GLY A 577 -3.51 25.35 -45.25
C GLY A 577 -3.17 26.63 -44.47
N ILE A 578 -1.95 27.16 -44.61
CA ILE A 578 -1.62 28.48 -44.07
C ILE A 578 -2.29 29.54 -44.96
N THR A 579 -3.17 30.36 -44.39
CA THR A 579 -3.92 31.42 -45.11
C THR A 579 -3.61 32.81 -44.56
N GLU A 580 -3.98 33.86 -45.32
CA GLU A 580 -3.92 35.27 -44.86
C GLU A 580 -4.67 35.46 -43.55
N ASP A 581 -5.86 34.88 -43.41
CA ASP A 581 -6.68 34.96 -42.20
C ASP A 581 -5.97 34.38 -40.98
N ILE A 582 -5.21 33.29 -41.15
CA ILE A 582 -4.48 32.66 -40.05
C ILE A 582 -3.37 33.57 -39.55
N ILE A 583 -2.59 34.13 -40.48
CA ILE A 583 -1.49 35.05 -40.15
C ILE A 583 -2.06 36.33 -39.52
N ASN A 584 -3.09 36.93 -40.11
CA ASN A 584 -3.78 38.10 -39.55
C ASN A 584 -4.30 37.83 -38.13
N LYS A 585 -4.88 36.65 -37.88
CA LYS A 585 -5.35 36.28 -36.54
C LYS A 585 -4.23 36.13 -35.52
N CYS A 586 -3.08 35.57 -35.93
CA CYS A 586 -1.90 35.48 -35.08
C CYS A 586 -1.33 36.87 -34.79
N ASN A 587 -1.36 37.78 -35.76
CA ASN A 587 -0.87 39.14 -35.59
C ASN A 587 -1.77 39.95 -34.64
N GLU A 588 -3.09 39.79 -34.72
CA GLU A 588 -4.05 40.45 -33.83
C GLU A 588 -4.10 39.83 -32.41
N SER A 589 -3.64 38.60 -32.24
CA SER A 589 -3.75 37.86 -30.98
C SER A 589 -2.65 38.22 -30.00
N GLU A 590 -3.01 38.40 -28.73
CA GLU A 590 -2.01 38.62 -27.66
C GLU A 590 -1.35 37.32 -27.19
N TYR A 591 -1.93 36.17 -27.54
CA TYR A 591 -1.63 34.88 -26.90
C TYR A 591 -1.04 33.83 -27.84
N ILE A 592 -1.08 34.06 -29.16
CA ILE A 592 -0.50 33.13 -30.14
C ILE A 592 0.23 33.91 -31.24
N THR A 593 1.49 33.56 -31.47
CA THR A 593 2.26 34.04 -32.63
C THR A 593 2.17 33.03 -33.76
N TYR A 594 2.54 33.44 -34.97
CA TYR A 594 2.59 32.52 -36.11
C TYR A 594 3.52 31.31 -35.86
N ALA A 595 4.70 31.55 -35.27
CA ALA A 595 5.60 30.47 -34.84
C ALA A 595 4.96 29.55 -33.78
N GLY A 596 4.19 30.13 -32.83
CA GLY A 596 3.43 29.36 -31.84
C GLY A 596 2.35 28.47 -32.48
N PHE A 597 1.65 28.98 -33.50
CA PHE A 597 0.69 28.20 -34.27
C PHE A 597 1.35 27.05 -35.03
N LEU A 598 2.51 27.28 -35.66
CA LEU A 598 3.27 26.20 -36.31
C LEU A 598 3.70 25.11 -35.31
N LYS A 599 4.04 25.48 -34.08
CA LYS A 599 4.35 24.50 -33.01
C LYS A 599 3.14 23.62 -32.69
N PHE A 600 1.95 24.20 -32.56
CA PHE A 600 0.71 23.42 -32.41
C PHE A 600 0.47 22.49 -33.60
N LYS A 601 0.58 23.03 -34.81
CA LYS A 601 0.43 22.28 -36.05
C LYS A 601 1.38 21.08 -36.12
N TYR A 602 2.65 21.27 -35.74
CA TYR A 602 3.65 20.20 -35.70
C TYR A 602 3.34 19.13 -34.64
N ILE A 603 2.87 19.53 -33.45
CA ILE A 603 2.52 18.59 -32.36
C ILE A 603 1.37 17.66 -32.78
N PHE A 604 0.37 18.21 -33.46
CA PHE A 604 -0.80 17.46 -33.95
C PHE A 604 -0.63 16.96 -35.39
N LEU A 605 0.58 16.99 -35.94
CA LEU A 605 0.85 16.41 -37.25
C LEU A 605 1.00 14.88 -37.13
N GLU A 606 0.26 14.13 -37.94
CA GLU A 606 0.43 12.68 -38.05
C GLU A 606 1.85 12.31 -38.52
N ASN A 607 2.45 11.29 -37.91
CA ASN A 607 3.86 10.93 -38.10
C ASN A 607 4.22 10.52 -39.54
N ASP A 608 3.25 10.14 -40.38
CA ASP A 608 3.50 9.70 -41.76
C ASP A 608 3.21 10.81 -42.81
N ASN A 609 2.77 11.99 -42.36
CA ASN A 609 2.32 13.08 -43.23
C ASN A 609 3.34 14.23 -43.33
N TYR A 610 4.63 13.90 -43.46
CA TYR A 610 5.69 14.89 -43.78
C TYR A 610 5.44 15.59 -45.13
N TYR A 611 4.63 14.96 -45.99
CA TYR A 611 4.27 15.42 -47.33
C TYR A 611 2.92 16.13 -47.39
N PHE A 612 2.43 16.72 -46.29
CA PHE A 612 1.28 17.60 -46.43
C PHE A 612 1.66 18.75 -47.38
N PRO A 613 0.97 18.92 -48.53
CA PRO A 613 1.34 19.91 -49.52
C PRO A 613 0.93 21.28 -49.00
N PHE A 614 1.77 21.91 -48.19
CA PHE A 614 1.61 23.31 -47.84
C PHE A 614 2.17 24.14 -48.98
N MET A 615 1.25 24.61 -49.81
CA MET A 615 1.47 25.78 -50.65
C MET A 615 0.99 27.00 -49.87
N PHE A 616 1.83 28.03 -49.78
CA PHE A 616 1.38 29.38 -49.46
C PHE A 616 0.66 30.00 -50.69
N ASP A 617 -0.30 29.26 -51.26
CA ASP A 617 -0.94 29.66 -52.50
C ASP A 617 -1.73 30.96 -52.27
N ASN A 618 -1.41 31.97 -53.07
CA ASN A 618 -2.16 33.22 -53.18
C ASN A 618 -2.19 34.10 -51.92
N ILE A 619 -1.16 34.06 -51.06
CA ILE A 619 -1.03 35.04 -49.97
C ILE A 619 -0.52 36.39 -50.51
N ASN A 620 -1.36 37.41 -50.46
CA ASN A 620 -1.07 38.78 -50.82
C ASN A 620 -0.61 39.59 -49.61
N LEU A 621 0.65 40.04 -49.65
CA LEU A 621 1.29 40.84 -48.62
C LEU A 621 0.55 42.16 -48.30
N ASN A 622 -0.17 42.72 -49.27
CA ASN A 622 -0.88 43.99 -49.11
C ASN A 622 -2.12 43.89 -48.20
N ASN A 623 -2.59 42.68 -47.89
CA ASN A 623 -3.78 42.44 -47.08
C ASN A 623 -3.46 42.30 -45.58
N PHE A 624 -2.19 42.32 -45.20
CA PHE A 624 -1.80 42.22 -43.79
C PHE A 624 -1.96 43.55 -43.07
N LYS A 625 -2.69 43.52 -41.95
CA LYS A 625 -2.78 44.70 -41.08
C LYS A 625 -1.44 44.92 -40.38
N GLN A 626 -0.86 46.11 -40.54
CA GLN A 626 0.26 46.53 -39.71
C GLN A 626 -0.22 46.72 -38.26
N ASP A 627 0.36 45.96 -37.34
CA ASP A 627 0.00 45.99 -35.91
C ASP A 627 0.83 47.05 -35.14
N LYS A 628 0.35 47.43 -33.97
CA LYS A 628 1.05 48.31 -33.02
C LYS A 628 2.20 47.62 -32.26
N LYS A 629 2.34 46.28 -32.36
CA LYS A 629 3.32 45.46 -31.60
C LYS A 629 4.62 45.15 -32.34
N GLY A 630 4.89 45.81 -33.47
CA GLY A 630 6.06 45.59 -34.31
C GLY A 630 5.82 44.60 -35.44
N ASP A 631 6.83 44.37 -36.29
CA ASP A 631 6.66 43.52 -37.46
C ASP A 631 6.55 42.03 -37.10
N TRP A 632 5.48 41.39 -37.59
CA TRP A 632 5.15 40.01 -37.31
C TRP A 632 6.17 38.99 -37.87
N ARG A 633 6.88 39.33 -38.95
CA ARG A 633 7.97 38.54 -39.53
C ARG A 633 9.17 38.49 -38.59
N LEU A 634 9.46 39.60 -37.91
CA LEU A 634 10.48 39.62 -36.86
C LEU A 634 10.05 38.80 -35.64
N ASN A 635 8.79 38.92 -35.25
CA ASN A 635 8.24 38.14 -34.13
C ASN A 635 8.31 36.63 -34.41
N PHE A 636 8.12 36.20 -35.65
CA PHE A 636 8.33 34.81 -36.06
C PHE A 636 9.75 34.32 -35.77
N PHE A 637 10.78 35.04 -36.22
CA PHE A 637 12.17 34.65 -35.96
C PHE A 637 12.54 34.69 -34.48
N LYS A 638 12.14 35.77 -33.78
CA LYS A 638 12.36 35.92 -32.34
C LYS A 638 11.76 34.74 -31.56
N GLU A 639 10.59 34.25 -31.95
CA GLU A 639 9.94 33.11 -31.31
C GLU A 639 10.52 31.75 -31.69
N ILE A 640 10.94 31.55 -32.94
CA ILE A 640 11.63 30.31 -33.35
C ILE A 640 12.97 30.17 -32.64
N LEU A 641 13.75 31.25 -32.54
CA LEU A 641 15.07 31.26 -31.91
C LEU A 641 15.03 31.07 -30.39
N LYS A 642 13.86 31.16 -29.74
CA LYS A 642 13.67 30.68 -28.35
C LYS A 642 13.79 29.15 -28.24
N THR A 643 13.64 28.43 -29.35
CA THR A 643 13.67 26.97 -29.47
C THR A 643 14.46 26.55 -30.73
N PRO A 644 15.75 26.92 -30.83
CA PRO A 644 16.51 26.86 -32.09
C PRO A 644 16.67 25.43 -32.63
N LYS A 645 16.70 24.43 -31.73
CA LYS A 645 16.79 23.01 -32.08
C LYS A 645 15.64 22.53 -32.98
N LEU A 646 14.48 23.20 -32.95
CA LEU A 646 13.36 22.85 -33.82
C LEU A 646 13.68 23.06 -35.30
N LEU A 647 14.60 23.96 -35.65
CA LEU A 647 15.03 24.16 -37.04
C LEU A 647 15.83 22.97 -37.61
N LYS A 648 16.14 21.96 -36.78
CA LYS A 648 16.70 20.68 -37.23
C LYS A 648 15.62 19.66 -37.61
N GLU A 649 14.37 19.93 -37.27
CA GLU A 649 13.23 19.15 -37.71
C GLU A 649 12.84 19.60 -39.12
N GLU A 650 12.71 18.65 -40.05
CA GLU A 650 12.39 18.93 -41.47
C GLU A 650 11.16 19.82 -41.62
N PHE A 651 10.15 19.63 -40.77
CA PHE A 651 8.94 20.47 -40.76
C PHE A 651 9.27 21.95 -40.58
N PHE A 652 10.05 22.32 -39.57
CA PHE A 652 10.35 23.72 -39.29
C PHE A 652 11.38 24.29 -40.26
N ASP A 653 12.39 23.51 -40.66
CA ASP A 653 13.37 23.92 -41.68
C ASP A 653 12.66 24.29 -42.99
N TYR A 654 11.75 23.43 -43.45
CA TYR A 654 10.97 23.68 -44.66
C TYR A 654 10.07 24.92 -44.55
N HIS A 655 9.32 25.07 -43.44
CA HIS A 655 8.47 26.22 -43.22
C HIS A 655 9.27 27.52 -43.14
N GLN A 656 10.44 27.48 -42.51
CA GLN A 656 11.32 28.62 -42.37
C GLN A 656 11.92 29.02 -43.73
N CYS A 657 12.35 28.06 -44.56
CA CYS A 657 12.81 28.32 -45.93
C CYS A 657 11.72 28.99 -46.79
N ARG A 658 10.51 28.44 -46.78
CA ARG A 658 9.37 28.98 -47.54
C ARG A 658 8.96 30.37 -47.05
N PHE A 659 8.92 30.56 -45.74
CA PHE A 659 8.64 31.85 -45.12
C PHE A 659 9.61 32.92 -45.61
N CYS A 660 10.92 32.61 -45.61
CA CYS A 660 11.93 33.56 -46.06
C CYS A 660 11.78 33.88 -47.56
N GLY A 661 11.55 32.87 -48.41
CA GLY A 661 11.42 33.07 -49.85
C GLY A 661 10.18 33.86 -50.27
N GLN A 662 9.13 33.89 -49.45
CA GLN A 662 7.88 34.57 -49.80
C GLN A 662 7.74 35.96 -49.17
N PHE A 663 8.25 36.16 -47.96
CA PHE A 663 7.98 37.38 -47.19
C PHE A 663 9.21 38.27 -46.99
N LEU A 664 10.40 37.80 -47.38
CA LEU A 664 11.68 38.46 -47.13
C LEU A 664 12.59 38.54 -48.37
N ASN A 665 12.08 38.18 -49.56
CA ASN A 665 12.88 38.17 -50.79
C ASN A 665 13.18 39.56 -51.37
N GLU A 666 12.48 40.61 -50.93
CA GLU A 666 12.59 41.96 -51.47
C GLU A 666 12.55 42.99 -50.32
N ASP A 667 13.63 43.77 -50.18
CA ASP A 667 13.83 44.99 -49.38
C ASP A 667 13.36 45.00 -47.91
N LEU A 668 14.29 44.80 -46.98
CA LEU A 668 14.07 45.01 -45.55
C LEU A 668 15.20 45.78 -44.82
N PRO A 669 15.59 47.01 -45.23
CA PRO A 669 16.61 47.79 -44.51
C PRO A 669 16.21 48.12 -43.05
N GLU A 670 14.94 48.37 -42.76
CA GLU A 670 14.47 48.78 -41.42
C GLU A 670 14.62 47.68 -40.36
N TYR A 671 14.64 46.41 -40.78
CA TYR A 671 14.63 45.21 -39.95
C TYR A 671 16.00 44.92 -39.35
N ILE A 672 17.03 45.29 -40.09
CA ILE A 672 18.43 44.98 -39.83
C ILE A 672 18.91 45.67 -38.54
N TYR A 673 18.26 46.79 -38.16
CA TYR A 673 18.67 47.62 -37.03
C TYR A 673 17.95 47.32 -35.71
N GLU A 674 16.83 46.58 -35.72
CA GLU A 674 16.06 46.24 -34.51
C GLU A 674 16.42 44.85 -33.91
N ILE A 675 17.43 44.18 -34.47
CA ILE A 675 17.75 42.78 -34.17
C ILE A 675 19.17 42.65 -33.62
N ASP A 676 19.27 42.37 -32.32
CA ASP A 676 20.55 42.14 -31.63
C ASP A 676 21.05 40.68 -31.68
N ASP A 677 20.39 39.80 -32.44
CA ASP A 677 20.73 38.37 -32.55
C ASP A 677 21.08 37.98 -33.98
N PHE A 678 22.37 37.71 -34.23
CA PHE A 678 22.90 37.38 -35.57
C PHE A 678 22.21 36.17 -36.20
N ARG A 679 21.66 35.26 -35.38
CA ARG A 679 21.03 34.03 -35.84
C ARG A 679 19.83 34.29 -36.73
N VAL A 680 19.15 35.43 -36.58
CA VAL A 680 18.03 35.81 -37.45
C VAL A 680 18.49 35.99 -38.89
N PHE A 681 19.64 36.65 -39.09
CA PHE A 681 20.26 36.81 -40.41
C PHE A 681 20.79 35.48 -40.94
N TYR A 682 21.39 34.67 -40.05
CA TYR A 682 21.98 33.40 -40.43
C TYR A 682 20.96 32.37 -40.94
N ILE A 683 19.78 32.27 -40.29
CA ILE A 683 18.75 31.31 -40.71
C ILE A 683 18.05 31.78 -41.98
N ASN A 684 17.94 33.09 -42.24
CA ASN A 684 17.35 33.60 -43.47
C ASN A 684 18.24 33.32 -44.70
N LEU A 685 17.91 32.27 -45.46
CA LEU A 685 18.68 31.81 -46.63
C LEU A 685 18.76 32.83 -47.77
N TYR A 686 17.85 33.79 -47.82
CA TYR A 686 17.80 34.81 -48.87
C TYR A 686 18.42 36.13 -48.41
N PHE A 687 18.80 36.26 -47.14
CA PHE A 687 19.46 37.45 -46.64
C PHE A 687 20.88 37.55 -47.19
N LYS A 688 21.15 38.65 -47.87
CA LYS A 688 22.47 39.00 -48.40
C LYS A 688 22.72 40.48 -48.15
N ILE A 689 24.00 40.81 -47.98
CA ILE A 689 24.48 42.19 -47.92
C ILE A 689 25.52 42.34 -49.02
N ASP A 690 25.18 43.09 -50.06
CA ASP A 690 26.15 43.44 -51.11
C ASP A 690 27.06 44.61 -50.68
N GLU A 691 28.05 44.93 -51.52
CA GLU A 691 29.02 45.99 -51.25
C GLU A 691 28.35 47.37 -51.11
N GLU A 692 27.37 47.69 -51.96
CA GLU A 692 26.67 48.98 -51.95
C GLU A 692 25.83 49.15 -50.67
N GLN A 693 25.12 48.10 -50.27
CA GLN A 693 24.34 48.04 -49.04
C GLN A 693 25.24 48.18 -47.81
N PHE A 694 26.41 47.52 -47.81
CA PHE A 694 27.37 47.62 -46.71
C PHE A 694 27.93 49.04 -46.58
N ILE A 695 28.28 49.68 -47.70
CA ILE A 695 28.75 51.07 -47.73
C ILE A 695 27.65 52.00 -47.21
N HIS A 696 26.42 51.84 -47.69
CA HIS A 696 25.28 52.65 -47.25
C HIS A 696 25.02 52.53 -45.73
N MET A 697 25.12 51.32 -45.17
CA MET A 697 24.99 51.12 -43.71
C MET A 697 26.03 51.90 -42.91
N ILE A 698 27.24 52.04 -43.44
CA ILE A 698 28.33 52.81 -42.81
C ILE A 698 28.12 54.31 -42.98
N GLU A 699 27.73 54.75 -44.18
CA GLU A 699 27.55 56.17 -44.54
C GLU A 699 26.41 56.85 -43.76
N GLU A 700 25.38 56.09 -43.36
CA GLU A 700 24.31 56.60 -42.50
C GLU A 700 24.71 56.79 -41.01
N ASP A 701 26.00 56.66 -40.67
CA ASP A 701 26.55 56.79 -39.30
C ASP A 701 25.92 55.80 -38.29
N ARG A 702 25.30 54.74 -38.81
CA ARG A 702 24.75 53.63 -38.03
C ARG A 702 25.90 52.65 -37.80
N LEU A 703 26.51 52.71 -36.61
CA LEU A 703 27.53 51.74 -36.19
C LEU A 703 27.15 50.33 -36.65
N LEU A 704 28.06 49.63 -37.33
CA LEU A 704 27.85 48.27 -37.82
C LEU A 704 27.35 47.41 -36.64
N VAL A 705 26.05 47.11 -36.62
CA VAL A 705 25.41 46.47 -35.47
C VAL A 705 26.10 45.13 -35.24
N GLN A 706 26.38 44.80 -33.98
CA GLN A 706 27.18 43.62 -33.62
C GLN A 706 26.65 42.35 -34.30
N SER A 707 25.34 42.17 -34.35
CA SER A 707 24.66 41.02 -34.95
C SER A 707 24.93 40.89 -36.47
N ILE A 708 25.02 42.00 -37.20
CA ILE A 708 25.39 42.01 -38.63
C ILE A 708 26.88 41.63 -38.78
N CYS A 709 27.73 42.20 -37.93
CA CYS A 709 29.16 41.89 -37.94
C CYS A 709 29.39 40.39 -37.66
N GLU A 710 28.73 39.84 -36.65
CA GLU A 710 28.73 38.41 -36.30
C GLU A 710 28.26 37.53 -37.47
N PHE A 711 27.21 37.94 -38.19
CA PHE A 711 26.75 37.26 -39.41
C PHE A 711 27.82 37.28 -40.52
N LEU A 712 28.38 38.45 -40.82
CA LEU A 712 29.40 38.63 -41.86
C LEU A 712 30.71 37.88 -41.54
N ILE A 713 31.08 37.79 -40.26
CA ILE A 713 32.21 36.95 -39.79
C ILE A 713 32.02 35.49 -40.24
N LEU A 714 30.81 34.94 -40.09
CA LEU A 714 30.49 33.56 -40.48
C LEU A 714 30.44 33.37 -42.01
N LYS A 715 30.34 34.46 -42.77
CA LYS A 715 30.17 34.50 -44.23
C LYS A 715 31.42 34.93 -45.00
N ILE A 716 32.46 35.41 -44.31
CA ILE A 716 33.69 35.95 -44.91
C ILE A 716 34.43 34.98 -45.85
N ASP A 717 34.18 33.68 -45.73
CA ASP A 717 34.80 32.67 -46.59
C ASP A 717 34.08 32.49 -47.94
N GLU A 718 32.83 32.94 -48.05
CA GLU A 718 31.98 32.86 -49.25
C GLU A 718 32.40 33.94 -50.28
N GLU A 719 32.34 33.62 -51.58
CA GLU A 719 32.84 34.50 -52.66
C GLU A 719 32.09 35.83 -52.74
N GLU A 720 30.78 35.81 -52.47
CA GLU A 720 29.89 36.97 -52.49
C GLU A 720 30.31 38.05 -51.48
N TYR A 721 31.04 37.68 -50.41
CA TYR A 721 31.51 38.59 -49.36
C TYR A 721 33.00 38.92 -49.46
N SER A 722 33.62 38.68 -50.62
CA SER A 722 35.04 38.96 -50.84
C SER A 722 35.41 40.43 -50.67
N TYR A 723 34.47 41.35 -50.94
CA TYR A 723 34.62 42.80 -50.76
C TYR A 723 35.02 43.20 -49.32
N LEU A 724 34.61 42.42 -48.31
CA LEU A 724 34.97 42.64 -46.90
C LEU A 724 36.48 42.56 -46.64
N VAL A 725 37.23 41.90 -47.52
CA VAL A 725 38.67 41.68 -47.41
C VAL A 725 39.45 42.40 -48.51
N SER A 726 38.89 42.50 -49.72
CA SER A 726 39.59 43.06 -50.89
C SER A 726 39.52 44.58 -51.01
N ASN A 727 38.46 45.22 -50.51
CA ASN A 727 38.33 46.68 -50.54
C ASN A 727 39.00 47.28 -49.28
N ASP A 728 40.03 48.12 -49.48
CA ASP A 728 40.89 48.63 -48.41
C ASP A 728 40.13 49.46 -47.36
N GLU A 729 39.12 50.21 -47.77
CA GLU A 729 38.33 51.08 -46.88
C GLU A 729 37.32 50.27 -46.07
N ILE A 730 36.57 49.40 -46.76
CA ILE A 730 35.64 48.44 -46.14
C ILE A 730 36.36 47.53 -45.14
N ALA A 731 37.51 46.95 -45.52
CA ALA A 731 38.28 46.05 -44.68
C ALA A 731 38.77 46.74 -43.40
N LYS A 732 39.17 48.02 -43.47
CA LYS A 732 39.53 48.80 -42.27
C LYS A 732 38.34 48.97 -41.34
N ILE A 733 37.18 49.34 -41.85
CA ILE A 733 35.98 49.57 -41.05
C ILE A 733 35.49 48.27 -40.42
N PHE A 734 35.42 47.19 -41.21
CA PHE A 734 35.04 45.87 -40.74
C PHE A 734 36.03 45.32 -39.69
N SER A 735 37.35 45.47 -39.91
CA SER A 735 38.37 45.06 -38.93
C SER A 735 38.23 45.78 -37.58
N LYS A 736 37.91 47.08 -37.61
CA LYS A 736 37.67 47.91 -36.42
C LYS A 736 36.43 47.42 -35.67
N ALA A 737 35.35 47.09 -36.39
CA ALA A 737 34.14 46.53 -35.78
C ALA A 737 34.42 45.19 -35.08
N ILE A 738 35.18 44.29 -35.72
CA ILE A 738 35.54 43.00 -35.12
C ILE A 738 36.42 43.20 -33.87
N ARG A 739 37.43 44.08 -33.93
CA ARG A 739 38.28 44.40 -32.76
C ARG A 739 37.45 44.91 -31.59
N ASN A 740 36.54 45.85 -31.83
CA ASN A 740 35.64 46.37 -30.81
C ASN A 740 34.80 45.27 -30.16
N ILE A 741 34.30 44.30 -30.94
CA ILE A 741 33.54 43.16 -30.42
C ILE A 741 34.41 42.28 -29.52
N LEU A 742 35.62 41.92 -29.98
CA LEU A 742 36.55 41.08 -29.22
C LEU A 742 36.98 41.75 -27.91
N ASP A 743 37.25 43.05 -27.95
CA ASP A 743 37.62 43.86 -26.78
C ASP A 743 36.45 43.96 -25.79
N ASN A 744 35.23 44.24 -26.29
CA ASN A 744 34.02 44.31 -25.47
C ASN A 744 33.67 42.96 -24.81
N LYS A 745 33.90 41.84 -25.51
CA LYS A 745 33.65 40.48 -25.00
C LYS A 745 34.81 39.89 -24.22
N ASN A 746 35.96 40.57 -24.16
CA ASN A 746 37.20 40.07 -23.56
C ASN A 746 37.54 38.63 -24.00
N SER A 747 37.39 38.36 -25.30
CA SER A 747 37.54 37.01 -25.87
C SER A 747 38.64 36.97 -26.94
N LYS A 748 39.42 35.89 -26.97
CA LYS A 748 40.32 35.61 -28.10
C LYS A 748 39.51 35.28 -29.34
N LEU A 749 40.05 35.63 -30.52
CA LEU A 749 39.41 35.41 -31.81
C LEU A 749 38.92 33.97 -32.01
N GLU A 750 39.77 32.98 -31.70
CA GLU A 750 39.46 31.56 -31.86
C GLU A 750 38.26 31.13 -30.99
N ASN A 751 38.29 31.47 -29.70
CA ASN A 751 37.22 31.15 -28.74
C ASN A 751 35.89 31.82 -29.12
N TYR A 752 35.95 33.05 -29.65
CA TYR A 752 34.76 33.78 -30.05
C TYR A 752 34.15 33.22 -31.35
N ILE A 753 34.98 32.81 -32.31
CA ILE A 753 34.50 32.11 -33.51
C ILE A 753 33.89 30.75 -33.14
N ASP A 754 34.47 30.04 -32.18
CA ASP A 754 33.88 28.80 -31.66
C ASP A 754 32.47 29.02 -31.09
N ASP A 755 32.28 30.02 -30.23
CA ASP A 755 30.96 30.38 -29.70
C ASP A 755 29.95 30.75 -30.81
N LEU A 756 30.37 31.53 -31.81
CA LEU A 756 29.51 31.90 -32.94
C LEU A 756 29.10 30.69 -33.77
N ILE A 757 30.04 29.79 -34.06
CA ILE A 757 29.78 28.56 -34.81
C ILE A 757 28.85 27.65 -34.03
N ASP A 758 29.04 27.49 -32.72
CA ASP A 758 28.16 26.68 -31.88
C ASP A 758 26.73 27.23 -31.90
N ARG A 759 26.56 28.54 -31.69
CA ARG A 759 25.24 29.21 -31.75
C ARG A 759 24.58 29.10 -33.14
N ALA A 760 25.36 29.14 -34.23
CA ALA A 760 24.86 28.97 -35.60
C ALA A 760 24.46 27.51 -35.89
N ASN A 761 25.26 26.54 -35.41
CA ASN A 761 25.01 25.11 -35.56
C ASN A 761 23.83 24.62 -34.70
N GLU A 762 23.43 25.36 -33.67
CA GLU A 762 22.21 25.08 -32.91
C GLU A 762 20.93 25.29 -33.74
N CYS A 763 20.94 26.27 -34.67
CA CYS A 763 19.78 26.70 -35.44
C CYS A 763 19.81 26.30 -36.93
N SER A 764 20.69 25.37 -37.32
CA SER A 764 20.79 24.89 -38.70
C SER A 764 20.98 23.38 -38.78
N SER A 765 20.37 22.78 -39.80
CA SER A 765 20.62 21.40 -40.22
C SER A 765 22.01 21.23 -40.86
N ARG A 766 22.58 22.31 -41.42
CA ARG A 766 23.90 22.32 -42.07
C ARG A 766 24.98 22.81 -41.10
N GLN A 767 25.78 21.88 -40.60
CA GLN A 767 26.87 22.22 -39.67
C GLN A 767 28.02 22.94 -40.38
N ILE A 768 28.53 24.01 -39.77
CA ILE A 768 29.80 24.62 -40.14
C ILE A 768 30.93 23.69 -39.68
N TYR A 769 31.64 23.08 -40.63
CA TYR A 769 32.73 22.14 -40.35
C TYR A 769 34.05 22.84 -39.95
N ILE A 770 34.94 22.10 -39.29
CA ILE A 770 36.27 22.56 -38.83
C ILE A 770 37.08 23.22 -39.96
N ASN A 771 37.06 22.66 -41.17
CA ASN A 771 37.78 23.22 -42.32
C ASN A 771 37.28 24.62 -42.73
N LYS A 772 36.00 24.93 -42.48
CA LYS A 772 35.41 26.26 -42.72
C LYS A 772 35.82 27.21 -41.59
N LYS A 773 35.78 26.76 -40.33
CA LYS A 773 36.29 27.50 -39.16
C LYS A 773 37.73 28.00 -39.37
N ASP A 774 38.66 27.12 -39.77
CA ASP A 774 40.07 27.49 -39.92
C ASP A 774 40.28 28.56 -41.00
N ARG A 775 39.48 28.52 -42.08
CA ARG A 775 39.51 29.54 -43.14
C ARG A 775 38.99 30.89 -42.63
N ILE A 776 37.91 30.89 -41.85
CA ILE A 776 37.34 32.09 -41.22
C ILE A 776 38.38 32.70 -40.28
N ILE A 777 38.96 31.91 -39.37
CA ILE A 777 40.01 32.34 -38.44
C ILE A 777 41.19 32.96 -39.20
N ARG A 778 41.68 32.30 -40.26
CA ARG A 778 42.81 32.81 -41.04
C ARG A 778 42.48 34.12 -41.76
N LYS A 779 41.31 34.22 -42.40
CA LYS A 779 40.88 35.44 -43.11
C LYS A 779 40.73 36.61 -42.15
N ILE A 780 40.09 36.40 -41.00
CA ILE A 780 39.89 37.44 -39.98
C ILE A 780 41.21 37.79 -39.27
N GLY A 781 42.02 36.79 -38.93
CA GLY A 781 43.33 36.99 -38.32
C GLY A 781 44.24 37.85 -39.19
N ASN A 782 44.27 37.59 -40.50
CA ASN A 782 44.98 38.44 -41.45
C ASN A 782 44.42 39.87 -41.46
N LEU A 783 43.10 40.02 -41.47
CA LEU A 783 42.40 41.31 -41.48
C LEU A 783 42.71 42.16 -40.24
N ILE A 784 42.84 41.53 -39.07
CA ILE A 784 43.11 42.18 -37.78
C ILE A 784 44.62 42.38 -37.54
N ILE A 785 45.52 41.65 -38.20
CA ILE A 785 46.98 41.78 -37.99
C ILE A 785 47.63 42.77 -38.98
N THR A 786 47.11 42.89 -40.21
CA THR A 786 47.80 43.62 -41.30
C THR A 786 47.40 45.08 -41.49
N LYS A 787 46.39 45.58 -40.77
CA LYS A 787 45.88 46.96 -40.85
C LYS A 787 45.35 47.42 -39.49
#